data_AF-A0A387B8N6-F1
#
_entry.id   AF-A0A387B8N6-F1
#
_cell.length_a   1.000
_cell.length_b   1.000
_cell.length_c   1.000
_cell.angle_alpha   90.00
_cell.angle_beta   90.00
_cell.angle_gamma   90.00
#
_symmetry.space_group_name_H-M   'P 1'
#
loop_
_entity.id
_entity.type
_entity.pdbx_description
1 polymer ?
#
loop_
_entity_poly.entity_id
_entity_poly.type
_entity_poly.pdbx_seq_one_letter_code
_entity_poly.pdbx_strand_id
1 'polypeptide(L)'
;MVPRPGDSVRYSEVSESGETMTYSTTTRRRRLVAGAVAGLLAATAVPLGAAHAATPASPAENLTATFVAALPDGSSPIVVDGVRDAGYPADAAAIDNAKNGAATADVVSATSGQLRATWDGRVLYLLVEVADGTPSYNATLPEWGGSSATDFDGVEFALDFWNDKLDKFEDDDGLFTVSRDGKLSYVPNAGVVNHSSVHAFTGNREYSNRIRDFAVTDGPTGYTVELALEIQGAPLVNGTSFGIETMIGDSPADGSARDARVYWSHSDNGYPASSQDHPMDWGNVILGGWDGNAAFAFDDWDLRNQLRWAESSSLVKGVWSADSQAALDAALANGHAVLDAETATDAEAQARVDAAAAQLRQAIAGLRWVDDRYPDPMDLPEQLTLPDPWTFFDGSAVASPADWWGEDGRRAELLDLAQFYEYGYKPGAPDAFSITGITEVPANPGWCFPGWGCIIPPSPAHPGIEVSISYGGVTAPMTFDLYLPSDEERTASGHEGPVPVVLSFGGYIPEYTAAGFAVLNVPTSVTTDDRNSPWGTRAGTFRTFFPYTRDGDPDEISNEMAAAWGASRAIDALELAVADGLDLAGAGTADSLVSADDLAVTGFSINGKYAFVSGVFDDRIDVTMPSAAGSTGPAPYRYASTEVHDYAWGSSSGSEVMGDTIRHNPGRTTELFRRFLEPFHFYERVDGAHGYGLRLPYDQNDLVATLAPRAIVVNHTLDDYADNSEGDALSLTVAKLTYEWLGYDGDDLVKYNYRDSGGHGEDATHRARASEYLDHYFYGSTMTPEVATALSTDPFLADGAYDRYFGGLETIAPWMHSRDISMEVALDPVAIIAGESGAVDVSVTGANLADRELTATLLDGEDEIASVPLEADPSGTWKGRFALDPVPAAGEYLVRVTVAGQDATAEATLTVRDAPTEEQLGAGPRDEISGPASAAPGDTITVHVGASHAGQAVEAWLFSTPRLIGRATVGAAGTIAVTIPDDVETGSHRLAVLAADGTVIGWYSIEIRLAADPSAALGATGADVASTWWIAVILLAAGAGGVGFSLVRRRRQPVA
;
A
#
# COMPACT_ATOMS: atom_id res chain seq x y z
N MET A 1 -26.62 14.12 25.61
CA MET A 1 -26.66 14.73 26.97
C MET A 1 -26.10 13.73 27.98
N VAL A 2 -25.47 14.18 29.06
CA VAL A 2 -24.69 13.37 30.03
C VAL A 2 -25.42 13.38 31.39
N PRO A 3 -25.64 12.25 32.12
CA PRO A 3 -24.64 11.76 33.08
C PRO A 3 -24.59 10.24 33.44
N ARG A 4 -23.48 9.86 34.11
CA ARG A 4 -23.24 8.63 34.93
C ARG A 4 -23.87 8.79 36.35
N PRO A 5 -23.58 8.03 37.45
CA PRO A 5 -22.77 6.80 37.67
C PRO A 5 -23.33 5.75 38.70
N GLY A 6 -22.56 4.68 38.99
CA GLY A 6 -22.63 3.84 40.22
C GLY A 6 -23.02 2.37 39.99
N ASP A 7 -22.58 1.38 40.78
CA ASP A 7 -21.68 1.38 41.97
C ASP A 7 -21.01 -0.03 42.18
N SER A 8 -20.08 -0.16 43.13
CA SER A 8 -19.10 -1.29 43.21
C SER A 8 -19.35 -2.41 44.24
N VAL A 9 -18.81 -3.64 44.00
CA VAL A 9 -18.64 -4.75 44.98
C VAL A 9 -17.29 -5.48 44.76
N ARG A 10 -16.73 -6.16 45.78
CA ARG A 10 -15.44 -6.90 45.74
C ARG A 10 -15.47 -8.27 46.46
N TYR A 11 -14.58 -9.19 46.03
CA TYR A 11 -14.15 -10.45 46.69
C TYR A 11 -15.22 -11.57 46.83
N SER A 12 -14.93 -12.89 46.98
CA SER A 12 -13.67 -13.61 47.27
C SER A 12 -13.61 -15.07 46.73
N GLU A 13 -12.40 -15.53 46.35
CA GLU A 13 -11.78 -16.87 46.55
C GLU A 13 -12.51 -18.23 46.32
N VAL A 14 -11.96 -19.02 45.37
CA VAL A 14 -11.42 -20.40 45.50
C VAL A 14 -12.26 -21.54 46.14
N SER A 15 -12.51 -22.61 45.36
CA SER A 15 -12.09 -24.00 45.72
C SER A 15 -12.08 -24.95 44.50
N GLU A 16 -11.57 -26.18 44.67
CA GLU A 16 -11.08 -27.07 43.60
C GLU A 16 -12.01 -28.24 43.22
N SER A 17 -11.64 -28.93 42.12
CA SER A 17 -12.05 -30.28 41.67
C SER A 17 -13.47 -30.46 41.09
N GLY A 18 -13.68 -31.21 40.00
CA GLY A 18 -12.74 -31.76 39.00
C GLY A 18 -12.97 -33.23 38.66
N GLU A 19 -13.02 -33.56 37.36
CA GLU A 19 -12.92 -34.93 36.86
C GLU A 19 -12.35 -34.92 35.42
N THR A 20 -11.64 -35.98 35.03
CA THR A 20 -10.90 -36.05 33.76
C THR A 20 -11.28 -37.32 32.99
N MET A 21 -11.68 -37.18 31.71
CA MET A 21 -11.90 -38.32 30.81
C MET A 21 -10.97 -38.23 29.59
N THR A 22 -10.23 -39.31 29.35
CA THR A 22 -9.10 -39.35 28.42
C THR A 22 -9.48 -39.64 26.97
N TYR A 23 -8.80 -38.98 26.02
CA TYR A 23 -8.55 -39.51 24.68
C TYR A 23 -7.05 -39.76 24.45
N SER A 24 -6.73 -40.61 23.47
CA SER A 24 -5.48 -41.37 23.41
C SER A 24 -4.45 -40.82 22.42
N THR A 25 -3.29 -40.38 22.91
CA THR A 25 -2.12 -40.04 22.08
C THR A 25 -1.13 -41.21 21.98
N THR A 26 -0.70 -41.56 20.76
CA THR A 26 0.34 -42.59 20.52
C THR A 26 1.63 -41.96 20.02
N THR A 27 2.55 -41.62 20.93
CA THR A 27 3.85 -41.00 20.57
C THR A 27 4.87 -42.02 20.07
N ARG A 28 5.61 -41.72 18.99
CA ARG A 28 6.94 -42.30 18.75
C ARG A 28 8.04 -41.29 19.09
N ARG A 29 8.90 -41.63 20.05
CA ARG A 29 10.07 -40.81 20.44
C ARG A 29 11.36 -41.36 19.84
N ARG A 30 12.24 -40.47 19.39
CA ARG A 30 13.70 -40.59 19.60
C ARG A 30 14.18 -39.42 20.48
N ARG A 31 15.42 -39.46 20.96
CA ARG A 31 15.81 -38.84 22.24
C ARG A 31 17.33 -38.61 22.36
N LEU A 32 17.73 -37.69 23.25
CA LEU A 32 19.11 -37.42 23.73
C LEU A 32 19.97 -36.60 22.74
N VAL A 33 20.86 -35.66 23.17
CA VAL A 33 21.18 -35.11 24.51
C VAL A 33 21.80 -33.70 24.37
N ALA A 34 21.71 -32.86 25.41
CA ALA A 34 22.34 -31.51 25.46
C ALA A 34 23.64 -31.47 26.29
N GLY A 35 24.57 -30.55 25.99
CA GLY A 35 25.95 -30.57 26.52
C GLY A 35 26.73 -29.23 26.61
N ALA A 36 26.18 -28.25 27.32
CA ALA A 36 26.84 -27.15 28.07
C ALA A 36 28.22 -26.52 27.66
N VAL A 37 28.15 -25.20 27.34
CA VAL A 37 28.85 -24.06 28.04
C VAL A 37 30.30 -23.60 27.67
N ALA A 38 30.35 -22.30 27.31
CA ALA A 38 31.39 -21.25 27.50
C ALA A 38 32.64 -21.10 26.57
N GLY A 39 32.75 -19.88 26.01
CA GLY A 39 33.92 -19.20 25.44
C GLY A 39 33.57 -17.70 25.23
N LEU A 40 34.52 -16.74 25.32
CA LEU A 40 34.20 -15.31 25.48
C LEU A 40 35.12 -14.35 24.68
N LEU A 41 34.56 -13.22 24.21
CA LEU A 41 35.22 -12.00 23.65
C LEU A 41 35.94 -12.18 22.28
N ALA A 42 36.02 -11.19 21.37
CA ALA A 42 35.70 -9.76 21.40
C ALA A 42 35.20 -9.22 20.02
N ALA A 43 34.66 -8.00 19.98
CA ALA A 43 33.98 -7.40 18.83
C ALA A 43 34.87 -6.71 17.76
N THR A 44 34.32 -6.56 16.55
CA THR A 44 34.55 -5.45 15.61
C THR A 44 33.20 -5.05 14.96
N ALA A 45 33.15 -3.89 14.29
CA ALA A 45 31.90 -3.16 14.03
C ALA A 45 31.12 -3.53 12.75
N VAL A 46 29.85 -3.11 12.74
CA VAL A 46 28.81 -3.27 11.73
C VAL A 46 28.99 -2.32 10.53
N PRO A 47 28.68 -2.77 9.31
CA PRO A 47 27.90 -2.00 8.33
C PRO A 47 26.46 -2.54 8.27
N LEU A 48 25.47 -1.65 8.24
CA LEU A 48 24.06 -2.04 8.10
C LEU A 48 23.78 -2.38 6.63
N GLY A 49 23.28 -3.60 6.41
CA GLY A 49 22.55 -4.02 5.23
C GLY A 49 21.50 -5.01 5.72
N ALA A 50 20.23 -4.75 5.41
CA ALA A 50 19.15 -5.65 5.79
C ALA A 50 19.27 -6.92 4.95
N ALA A 51 19.64 -8.03 5.58
CA ALA A 51 19.53 -9.36 4.98
C ALA A 51 18.14 -9.89 5.31
N HIS A 52 17.29 -10.02 4.29
CA HIS A 52 16.03 -10.74 4.41
C HIS A 52 16.28 -12.16 4.95
N ALA A 53 15.37 -12.66 5.77
CA ALA A 53 15.51 -13.93 6.46
C ALA A 53 15.20 -15.09 5.51
N ALA A 54 16.17 -15.41 4.63
CA ALA A 54 16.02 -16.41 3.59
C ALA A 54 15.45 -17.75 4.13
N THR A 55 14.37 -18.20 3.49
CA THR A 55 13.89 -19.58 3.50
C THR A 55 15.04 -20.55 3.15
N PRO A 56 14.98 -21.81 3.62
CA PRO A 56 16.10 -22.72 3.53
C PRO A 56 16.30 -23.22 2.10
N ALA A 57 17.12 -22.51 1.32
CA ALA A 57 17.40 -22.83 -0.08
C ALA A 57 17.82 -24.30 -0.28
N SER A 58 16.92 -25.09 -0.87
CA SER A 58 17.27 -26.32 -1.56
C SER A 58 18.16 -25.99 -2.75
N PRO A 59 19.13 -26.86 -3.11
CA PRO A 59 20.13 -26.53 -4.11
C PRO A 59 19.57 -26.71 -5.54
N ALA A 60 18.81 -25.72 -6.02
CA ALA A 60 18.39 -25.63 -7.41
C ALA A 60 19.61 -25.84 -8.34
N GLU A 61 19.50 -26.77 -9.29
CA GLU A 61 20.60 -27.06 -10.22
C GLU A 61 20.81 -25.88 -11.18
N ASN A 62 22.06 -25.65 -11.59
CA ASN A 62 22.44 -24.50 -12.41
C ASN A 62 23.05 -24.98 -13.73
N LEU A 63 22.40 -24.67 -14.85
CA LEU A 63 22.84 -25.04 -16.19
C LEU A 63 23.19 -23.77 -16.99
N THR A 64 24.44 -23.63 -17.41
CA THR A 64 24.83 -22.49 -18.25
C THR A 64 24.38 -22.70 -19.71
N ALA A 65 23.42 -21.92 -20.16
CA ALA A 65 23.10 -21.78 -21.58
C ALA A 65 24.31 -21.12 -22.28
N THR A 66 24.99 -21.89 -23.14
CA THR A 66 26.20 -21.40 -23.82
C THR A 66 25.84 -20.57 -25.06
N PHE A 67 26.39 -19.36 -25.17
CA PHE A 67 26.16 -18.49 -26.32
C PHE A 67 26.74 -19.07 -27.61
N VAL A 68 25.96 -19.04 -28.68
CA VAL A 68 26.39 -19.35 -30.05
C VAL A 68 26.12 -18.15 -30.97
N ALA A 69 27.15 -17.73 -31.71
CA ALA A 69 27.04 -16.60 -32.63
C ALA A 69 26.36 -17.02 -33.94
N ALA A 70 25.66 -16.08 -34.57
CA ALA A 70 25.05 -16.28 -35.89
C ALA A 70 26.08 -16.72 -36.95
N LEU A 71 25.60 -17.51 -37.91
CA LEU A 71 26.35 -17.91 -39.09
C LEU A 71 26.61 -16.70 -40.03
N PRO A 72 27.53 -16.79 -41.01
CA PRO A 72 27.89 -15.65 -41.87
C PRO A 72 26.77 -15.12 -42.81
N ASP A 73 25.62 -15.78 -42.84
CA ASP A 73 24.37 -15.37 -43.51
C ASP A 73 23.29 -14.89 -42.51
N GLY A 74 23.61 -14.84 -41.22
CA GLY A 74 22.73 -14.41 -40.12
C GLY A 74 21.75 -15.48 -39.62
N SER A 75 21.82 -16.70 -40.14
CA SER A 75 21.06 -17.83 -39.60
C SER A 75 21.63 -18.32 -38.26
N SER A 76 20.77 -18.96 -37.45
CA SER A 76 21.21 -19.63 -36.22
C SER A 76 22.05 -20.87 -36.55
N PRO A 77 23.09 -21.18 -35.75
CA PRO A 77 23.82 -22.45 -35.86
C PRO A 77 23.09 -23.64 -35.20
N ILE A 78 21.84 -23.46 -34.75
CA ILE A 78 20.94 -24.51 -34.26
C ILE A 78 19.74 -24.63 -35.20
N VAL A 79 19.42 -25.85 -35.62
CA VAL A 79 18.23 -26.19 -36.40
C VAL A 79 17.33 -27.12 -35.58
N VAL A 80 16.12 -26.67 -35.25
CA VAL A 80 15.17 -27.47 -34.46
C VAL A 80 14.59 -28.60 -35.32
N ASP A 81 15.20 -29.78 -35.28
CA ASP A 81 14.72 -31.00 -35.95
C ASP A 81 14.72 -32.26 -35.05
N GLY A 82 15.11 -32.11 -33.79
CA GLY A 82 15.20 -33.18 -32.80
C GLY A 82 16.53 -33.93 -32.84
N VAL A 83 17.52 -33.46 -33.62
CA VAL A 83 18.85 -34.05 -33.70
C VAL A 83 19.89 -33.06 -33.16
N ARG A 84 20.65 -33.51 -32.15
CA ARG A 84 21.68 -32.71 -31.49
C ARG A 84 22.64 -32.02 -32.47
N ASP A 85 22.50 -30.72 -32.58
CA ASP A 85 23.34 -29.88 -33.43
C ASP A 85 24.75 -29.65 -32.84
N ALA A 86 25.68 -29.22 -33.70
CA ALA A 86 27.08 -29.00 -33.31
C ALA A 86 27.30 -27.74 -32.45
N GLY A 87 26.28 -26.88 -32.30
CA GLY A 87 26.31 -25.71 -31.43
C GLY A 87 26.09 -26.03 -29.94
N TYR A 88 25.41 -27.14 -29.62
CA TYR A 88 25.19 -27.54 -28.23
C TYR A 88 26.49 -27.91 -27.51
N PRO A 89 26.63 -27.60 -26.20
CA PRO A 89 27.81 -27.96 -25.42
C PRO A 89 28.04 -29.49 -25.39
N ALA A 90 29.29 -29.89 -25.14
CA ALA A 90 29.64 -31.31 -25.01
C ALA A 90 28.99 -31.94 -23.77
N ASP A 91 29.14 -31.25 -22.64
CA ASP A 91 28.60 -31.60 -21.33
C ASP A 91 27.06 -31.44 -21.28
N ALA A 92 26.44 -31.91 -20.20
CA ALA A 92 25.00 -31.84 -19.95
C ALA A 92 24.70 -31.89 -18.46
N ALA A 93 23.52 -31.39 -18.07
CA ALA A 93 22.91 -31.77 -16.80
C ALA A 93 22.25 -33.16 -16.92
N ALA A 94 22.17 -33.88 -15.80
CA ALA A 94 21.51 -35.18 -15.76
C ALA A 94 20.02 -35.01 -15.41
N ILE A 95 19.16 -35.79 -16.05
CA ILE A 95 17.76 -35.94 -15.67
C ILE A 95 17.61 -37.36 -15.11
N ASP A 96 17.96 -37.54 -13.83
CA ASP A 96 17.98 -38.84 -13.13
C ASP A 96 17.32 -38.83 -11.74
N ASN A 97 16.72 -37.71 -11.33
CA ASN A 97 15.99 -37.55 -10.06
C ASN A 97 14.59 -38.19 -10.18
N ALA A 98 14.54 -39.53 -10.07
CA ALA A 98 13.35 -40.33 -10.30
C ALA A 98 12.42 -40.42 -9.07
N LYS A 99 11.16 -39.96 -9.22
CA LYS A 99 10.05 -40.17 -8.29
C LYS A 99 9.06 -41.19 -8.84
N ASN A 100 8.23 -41.77 -7.97
CA ASN A 100 7.09 -42.59 -8.40
C ASN A 100 6.09 -41.77 -9.26
N GLY A 101 5.19 -42.43 -10.00
CA GLY A 101 4.19 -41.75 -10.85
C GLY A 101 3.30 -40.71 -10.16
N ALA A 102 3.17 -40.80 -8.82
CA ALA A 102 2.43 -39.86 -7.98
C ALA A 102 3.30 -38.72 -7.38
N ALA A 103 4.61 -38.71 -7.64
CA ALA A 103 5.61 -37.81 -7.06
C ALA A 103 5.52 -37.65 -5.53
N THR A 104 5.70 -38.76 -4.81
CA THR A 104 5.62 -38.81 -3.32
C THR A 104 6.71 -39.66 -2.66
N ALA A 105 7.64 -40.20 -3.45
CA ALA A 105 8.80 -40.97 -3.00
C ALA A 105 9.78 -41.20 -4.15
N ASP A 106 11.08 -41.26 -3.82
CA ASP A 106 12.15 -41.69 -4.73
C ASP A 106 11.93 -43.14 -5.22
N VAL A 107 12.27 -43.39 -6.49
CA VAL A 107 12.30 -44.72 -7.10
C VAL A 107 13.60 -44.92 -7.89
N VAL A 108 13.84 -46.14 -8.37
CA VAL A 108 14.86 -46.40 -9.39
C VAL A 108 14.12 -46.55 -10.72
N SER A 109 14.18 -45.53 -11.56
CA SER A 109 13.67 -45.63 -12.94
C SER A 109 14.63 -46.39 -13.85
N ALA A 110 14.09 -46.95 -14.94
CA ALA A 110 14.89 -47.39 -16.08
C ALA A 110 15.14 -46.24 -17.09
N THR A 111 14.30 -45.21 -17.03
CA THR A 111 14.33 -44.02 -17.87
C THR A 111 15.16 -42.91 -17.22
N SER A 112 15.90 -42.16 -18.05
CA SER A 112 16.73 -41.02 -17.66
C SER A 112 16.96 -40.10 -18.87
N GLY A 113 17.53 -38.92 -18.68
CA GLY A 113 17.87 -38.04 -19.80
C GLY A 113 19.09 -37.15 -19.57
N GLN A 114 19.43 -36.37 -20.60
CA GLN A 114 20.47 -35.34 -20.57
C GLN A 114 19.94 -34.02 -21.10
N LEU A 115 19.93 -32.98 -20.26
CA LEU A 115 19.52 -31.62 -20.62
C LEU A 115 20.74 -30.80 -21.06
N ARG A 116 20.58 -30.05 -22.16
CA ARG A 116 21.54 -29.04 -22.63
C ARG A 116 20.83 -27.76 -23.01
N ALA A 117 21.51 -26.63 -22.78
CA ALA A 117 21.03 -25.31 -23.13
C ALA A 117 22.08 -24.53 -23.96
N THR A 118 21.60 -23.77 -24.95
CA THR A 118 22.39 -22.82 -25.75
C THR A 118 21.50 -21.66 -26.17
N TRP A 119 22.06 -20.50 -26.53
CA TRP A 119 21.29 -19.31 -26.89
C TRP A 119 22.04 -18.46 -27.92
N ASP A 120 21.32 -17.75 -28.77
CA ASP A 120 21.90 -16.93 -29.87
C ASP A 120 21.45 -15.47 -29.85
N GLY A 121 21.02 -14.99 -28.68
CA GLY A 121 20.47 -13.66 -28.48
C GLY A 121 19.06 -13.75 -27.92
N ARG A 122 18.05 -13.81 -28.79
CA ARG A 122 16.63 -13.77 -28.42
C ARG A 122 16.02 -15.16 -28.18
N VAL A 123 16.68 -16.22 -28.63
CA VAL A 123 16.20 -17.60 -28.50
C VAL A 123 17.06 -18.36 -27.49
N LEU A 124 16.40 -19.03 -26.55
CA LEU A 124 16.95 -20.06 -25.68
C LEU A 124 16.57 -21.44 -26.24
N TYR A 125 17.57 -22.24 -26.57
CA TYR A 125 17.42 -23.58 -27.13
C TYR A 125 17.68 -24.63 -26.06
N LEU A 126 16.71 -25.51 -25.82
CA LEU A 126 16.79 -26.65 -24.92
C LEU A 126 16.80 -27.96 -25.72
N LEU A 127 17.65 -28.90 -25.33
CA LEU A 127 17.74 -30.24 -25.91
C LEU A 127 17.74 -31.28 -24.81
N VAL A 128 16.84 -32.26 -24.93
CA VAL A 128 16.64 -33.35 -23.98
C VAL A 128 16.80 -34.68 -24.71
N GLU A 129 17.98 -35.29 -24.57
CA GLU A 129 18.25 -36.66 -25.04
C GLU A 129 17.71 -37.65 -23.99
N VAL A 130 16.54 -38.28 -24.24
CA VAL A 130 15.92 -39.28 -23.35
C VAL A 130 16.44 -40.68 -23.66
N ALA A 131 16.88 -41.40 -22.63
CA ALA A 131 17.14 -42.83 -22.67
C ALA A 131 15.98 -43.57 -22.00
N ASP A 132 15.20 -44.31 -22.81
CA ASP A 132 14.04 -45.10 -22.41
C ASP A 132 14.15 -46.53 -22.96
N GLY A 133 13.72 -47.52 -22.19
CA GLY A 133 13.75 -48.95 -22.54
C GLY A 133 12.36 -49.60 -22.72
N THR A 134 11.28 -48.83 -22.58
CA THR A 134 9.92 -49.28 -22.25
C THR A 134 8.85 -48.45 -22.97
N PRO A 135 8.78 -48.47 -24.33
CA PRO A 135 7.95 -47.55 -25.09
C PRO A 135 6.46 -47.60 -24.75
N SER A 136 5.82 -46.43 -24.66
CA SER A 136 4.46 -46.30 -24.13
C SER A 136 3.35 -47.07 -24.86
N TYR A 137 2.29 -47.36 -24.10
CA TYR A 137 1.03 -47.90 -24.60
C TYR A 137 0.28 -46.93 -25.54
N ASN A 138 0.36 -45.62 -25.30
CA ASN A 138 -0.26 -44.61 -26.16
C ASN A 138 0.76 -43.60 -26.68
N ALA A 139 0.98 -43.63 -27.99
CA ALA A 139 1.80 -42.66 -28.70
C ALA A 139 1.04 -41.31 -28.90
N THR A 140 -0.27 -41.39 -29.14
CA THR A 140 -1.06 -40.24 -29.62
C THR A 140 -1.69 -39.47 -28.46
N LEU A 141 -1.09 -38.31 -28.14
CA LEU A 141 -1.73 -37.24 -27.38
C LEU A 141 -3.09 -36.87 -28.04
N PRO A 142 -4.20 -36.75 -27.29
CA PRO A 142 -5.42 -36.15 -27.80
C PRO A 142 -5.14 -34.74 -28.33
N GLU A 143 -5.56 -34.46 -29.55
CA GLU A 143 -5.33 -33.14 -30.16
C GLU A 143 -6.25 -32.12 -29.51
N TRP A 144 -5.69 -31.39 -28.53
CA TRP A 144 -6.29 -30.38 -27.65
C TRP A 144 -7.22 -30.87 -26.53
N GLY A 145 -6.91 -30.44 -25.29
CA GLY A 145 -7.90 -30.13 -24.25
C GLY A 145 -8.19 -31.21 -23.18
N GLY A 146 -7.65 -31.01 -21.98
CA GLY A 146 -8.39 -31.30 -20.74
C GLY A 146 -8.37 -32.71 -20.15
N SER A 147 -7.37 -33.55 -20.45
CA SER A 147 -7.16 -34.84 -19.76
C SER A 147 -5.69 -35.03 -19.35
N SER A 148 -5.46 -35.72 -18.23
CA SER A 148 -4.16 -35.87 -17.59
C SER A 148 -3.06 -36.41 -18.52
N ALA A 149 -1.86 -35.81 -18.44
CA ALA A 149 -0.69 -36.20 -19.23
C ALA A 149 -0.05 -37.56 -18.84
N THR A 150 -0.79 -38.41 -18.13
CA THR A 150 -0.29 -39.56 -17.34
C THR A 150 -0.06 -40.85 -18.13
N ASP A 151 -0.42 -40.85 -19.42
CA ASP A 151 -0.67 -42.08 -20.18
C ASP A 151 0.21 -42.19 -21.46
N PHE A 152 1.22 -41.34 -21.61
CA PHE A 152 2.15 -41.30 -22.75
C PHE A 152 3.59 -40.95 -22.35
N ASP A 153 4.57 -41.24 -23.21
CA ASP A 153 5.96 -40.80 -23.06
C ASP A 153 6.11 -39.35 -23.51
N GLY A 154 6.75 -38.51 -22.72
CA GLY A 154 7.05 -37.13 -23.10
C GLY A 154 7.96 -36.39 -22.13
N VAL A 155 8.40 -35.21 -22.55
CA VAL A 155 9.12 -34.24 -21.73
C VAL A 155 8.16 -33.09 -21.39
N GLU A 156 7.99 -32.86 -20.11
CA GLU A 156 7.28 -31.72 -19.53
C GLU A 156 8.30 -30.65 -19.15
N PHE A 157 8.04 -29.42 -19.56
CA PHE A 157 8.85 -28.25 -19.28
C PHE A 157 8.03 -27.28 -18.44
N ALA A 158 8.63 -26.82 -17.35
CA ALA A 158 8.14 -25.68 -16.59
C ALA A 158 9.06 -24.48 -16.86
N LEU A 159 8.49 -23.28 -16.96
CA LEU A 159 9.20 -22.02 -17.17
C LEU A 159 8.67 -20.95 -16.22
N ASP A 160 9.54 -20.43 -15.37
CA ASP A 160 9.45 -19.22 -14.55
C ASP A 160 10.39 -18.23 -15.26
N PHE A 161 9.85 -17.16 -15.85
CA PHE A 161 10.56 -16.37 -16.85
C PHE A 161 11.43 -15.27 -16.23
N TRP A 162 11.00 -14.67 -15.13
CA TRP A 162 11.79 -13.69 -14.39
C TRP A 162 12.80 -14.33 -13.43
N ASN A 163 12.69 -15.65 -13.17
CA ASN A 163 13.50 -16.40 -12.21
C ASN A 163 13.37 -15.83 -10.79
N ASP A 164 12.17 -15.37 -10.41
CA ASP A 164 11.94 -14.68 -9.14
C ASP A 164 11.74 -15.63 -7.95
N LYS A 165 11.37 -16.89 -8.23
CA LYS A 165 11.23 -17.98 -7.25
C LYS A 165 10.19 -17.72 -6.18
N LEU A 166 9.02 -17.23 -6.58
CA LEU A 166 7.83 -17.23 -5.73
C LEU A 166 7.27 -18.65 -5.49
N ASP A 167 6.35 -18.80 -4.54
CA ASP A 167 5.74 -20.11 -4.20
C ASP A 167 4.48 -20.42 -5.03
N LYS A 168 4.01 -19.44 -5.81
CA LYS A 168 2.71 -19.48 -6.52
C LYS A 168 2.88 -19.12 -7.98
N PHE A 169 1.99 -19.68 -8.81
CA PHE A 169 2.02 -19.58 -10.26
C PHE A 169 1.53 -18.20 -10.71
N GLU A 170 2.43 -17.31 -11.11
CA GLU A 170 2.11 -15.91 -11.45
C GLU A 170 1.66 -15.74 -12.93
N ASP A 171 2.15 -14.73 -13.66
CA ASP A 171 1.84 -14.53 -15.09
C ASP A 171 2.96 -14.90 -16.05
N ASP A 172 4.18 -14.94 -15.56
CA ASP A 172 5.36 -15.32 -16.31
C ASP A 172 5.65 -16.85 -16.23
N ASP A 173 5.01 -17.53 -15.27
CA ASP A 173 4.96 -18.98 -15.05
C ASP A 173 4.17 -19.76 -16.12
N GLY A 174 4.73 -20.89 -16.58
CA GLY A 174 4.14 -21.74 -17.63
C GLY A 174 4.52 -23.21 -17.52
N LEU A 175 3.56 -24.11 -17.82
CA LEU A 175 3.75 -25.56 -17.81
C LEU A 175 3.20 -26.22 -19.10
N PHE A 176 4.06 -26.96 -19.80
CA PHE A 176 3.72 -27.59 -21.09
C PHE A 176 4.44 -28.93 -21.31
N THR A 177 3.88 -29.79 -22.16
CA THR A 177 4.41 -31.13 -22.43
C THR A 177 4.59 -31.37 -23.93
N VAL A 178 5.78 -31.78 -24.35
CA VAL A 178 6.06 -32.33 -25.68
C VAL A 178 6.11 -33.86 -25.59
N SER A 179 5.18 -34.56 -26.24
CA SER A 179 5.19 -36.03 -26.29
C SER A 179 6.21 -36.56 -27.31
N ARG A 180 6.59 -37.82 -27.13
CA ARG A 180 7.43 -38.62 -28.02
C ARG A 180 6.99 -38.61 -29.50
N ASP A 181 5.70 -38.41 -29.76
CA ASP A 181 5.09 -38.35 -31.10
C ASP A 181 5.19 -36.95 -31.76
N GLY A 182 5.86 -35.97 -31.11
CA GLY A 182 5.93 -34.59 -31.61
C GLY A 182 4.60 -33.84 -31.47
N LYS A 183 3.85 -34.10 -30.39
CA LYS A 183 2.63 -33.37 -30.04
C LYS A 183 2.85 -32.53 -28.78
N LEU A 184 2.24 -31.35 -28.75
CA LEU A 184 2.42 -30.35 -27.70
C LEU A 184 1.08 -30.09 -26.99
N SER A 185 1.13 -30.06 -25.66
CA SER A 185 -0.01 -29.81 -24.77
C SER A 185 0.36 -28.79 -23.69
N TYR A 186 -0.63 -28.07 -23.17
CA TYR A 186 -0.49 -27.05 -22.13
C TYR A 186 -1.32 -27.41 -20.90
N VAL A 187 -0.89 -26.95 -19.72
CA VAL A 187 -1.66 -27.12 -18.49
C VAL A 187 -2.37 -25.79 -18.14
N PRO A 188 -3.71 -25.77 -18.03
CA PRO A 188 -4.45 -24.60 -17.54
C PRO A 188 -4.30 -24.43 -16.03
N ASN A 189 -3.73 -23.31 -15.59
CA ASN A 189 -3.68 -22.97 -14.15
C ASN A 189 -5.12 -22.90 -13.58
N ALA A 190 -5.32 -23.53 -12.41
CA ALA A 190 -6.60 -23.76 -11.73
C ALA A 190 -7.68 -24.49 -12.57
N GLY A 191 -7.33 -25.06 -13.72
CA GLY A 191 -8.29 -25.62 -14.69
C GLY A 191 -9.00 -24.55 -15.53
N VAL A 192 -8.69 -23.26 -15.36
CA VAL A 192 -9.23 -22.16 -16.17
C VAL A 192 -8.46 -22.14 -17.49
N VAL A 193 -9.16 -22.37 -18.61
CA VAL A 193 -8.53 -22.58 -19.93
C VAL A 193 -7.67 -21.37 -20.37
N ASN A 194 -7.97 -20.18 -19.86
CA ASN A 194 -7.34 -18.91 -20.24
C ASN A 194 -6.19 -18.49 -19.30
N HIS A 195 -5.83 -19.32 -18.31
CA HIS A 195 -4.73 -19.05 -17.36
C HIS A 195 -3.34 -19.50 -17.85
N SER A 196 -3.22 -20.23 -18.97
CA SER A 196 -1.92 -20.65 -19.52
C SER A 196 -1.21 -19.52 -20.26
N SER A 197 -0.73 -18.49 -19.55
CA SER A 197 -0.16 -17.24 -20.10
C SER A 197 0.92 -17.46 -21.18
N VAL A 198 1.88 -18.34 -20.91
CA VAL A 198 3.19 -18.40 -21.61
C VAL A 198 3.16 -19.10 -22.98
N HIS A 199 2.18 -19.98 -23.25
CA HIS A 199 2.27 -20.93 -24.38
C HIS A 199 0.97 -21.11 -25.19
N ALA A 200 1.03 -20.67 -26.45
CA ALA A 200 0.18 -20.95 -27.63
C ALA A 200 -1.37 -21.02 -27.55
N PHE A 201 -2.06 -20.81 -26.43
CA PHE A 201 -3.53 -20.69 -26.44
C PHE A 201 -3.95 -19.34 -27.08
N THR A 202 -4.26 -19.37 -28.38
CA THR A 202 -4.60 -18.18 -29.21
C THR A 202 -5.85 -17.41 -28.77
N GLY A 203 -6.57 -17.90 -27.77
CA GLY A 203 -7.68 -17.19 -27.12
C GLY A 203 -7.30 -16.46 -25.82
N ASN A 204 -6.04 -16.38 -25.42
CA ASN A 204 -5.64 -15.68 -24.19
C ASN A 204 -5.70 -14.15 -24.36
N ARG A 205 -5.97 -13.42 -23.27
CA ARG A 205 -6.03 -11.96 -23.29
C ARG A 205 -4.65 -11.32 -23.52
N GLU A 206 -3.58 -11.88 -22.94
CA GLU A 206 -2.18 -11.45 -23.18
C GLU A 206 -1.36 -12.43 -24.02
N TYR A 207 -1.97 -13.03 -25.07
CA TYR A 207 -1.35 -14.06 -25.90
C TYR A 207 0.09 -13.75 -26.35
N SER A 208 1.06 -14.40 -25.69
CA SER A 208 2.49 -14.20 -25.89
C SER A 208 3.17 -15.53 -26.17
N ASN A 209 3.04 -16.03 -27.40
CA ASN A 209 3.53 -17.37 -27.74
C ASN A 209 5.06 -17.46 -27.78
N ARG A 210 5.68 -17.81 -26.63
CA ARG A 210 7.14 -17.93 -26.51
C ARG A 210 7.74 -19.22 -27.08
N ILE A 211 6.93 -20.21 -27.48
CA ILE A 211 7.47 -21.39 -28.20
C ILE A 211 7.67 -20.99 -29.67
N ARG A 212 8.94 -20.83 -30.07
CA ARG A 212 9.35 -20.52 -31.45
C ARG A 212 9.16 -21.71 -32.36
N ASP A 213 9.70 -22.85 -31.93
CA ASP A 213 9.66 -24.13 -32.62
C ASP A 213 9.93 -25.29 -31.63
N PHE A 214 9.53 -26.50 -31.98
CA PHE A 214 9.85 -27.72 -31.24
C PHE A 214 9.85 -28.94 -32.17
N ALA A 215 10.75 -29.89 -31.92
CA ALA A 215 10.89 -31.09 -32.73
C ALA A 215 11.23 -32.31 -31.88
N VAL A 216 10.91 -33.51 -32.41
CA VAL A 216 11.17 -34.78 -31.73
C VAL A 216 11.67 -35.83 -32.72
N THR A 217 12.79 -36.46 -32.41
CA THR A 217 13.30 -37.63 -33.13
C THR A 217 13.25 -38.87 -32.23
N ASP A 218 12.39 -39.83 -32.57
CA ASP A 218 12.29 -41.13 -31.89
C ASP A 218 13.41 -42.10 -32.31
N GLY A 219 13.78 -42.99 -31.40
CA GLY A 219 14.91 -43.90 -31.54
C GLY A 219 14.72 -45.26 -30.86
N PRO A 220 15.64 -46.22 -31.09
CA PRO A 220 15.50 -47.60 -30.65
C PRO A 220 15.73 -47.82 -29.13
N THR A 221 16.07 -46.75 -28.39
CA THR A 221 16.43 -46.78 -26.96
C THR A 221 16.04 -45.45 -26.26
N GLY A 222 14.91 -44.88 -26.65
CA GLY A 222 14.46 -43.55 -26.25
C GLY A 222 14.41 -42.56 -27.42
N TYR A 223 14.20 -41.29 -27.11
CA TYR A 223 13.86 -40.23 -28.07
C TYR A 223 14.57 -38.93 -27.70
N THR A 224 14.69 -37.99 -28.63
CA THR A 224 15.29 -36.67 -28.38
C THR A 224 14.24 -35.59 -28.63
N VAL A 225 14.01 -34.73 -27.62
CA VAL A 225 13.16 -33.54 -27.72
C VAL A 225 14.04 -32.31 -27.84
N GLU A 226 13.70 -31.43 -28.78
CA GLU A 226 14.39 -30.16 -29.02
C GLU A 226 13.36 -29.03 -29.06
N LEU A 227 13.71 -27.88 -28.48
CA LEU A 227 12.78 -26.81 -28.15
C LEU A 227 13.49 -25.45 -28.27
N ALA A 228 12.83 -24.47 -28.89
CA ALA A 228 13.26 -23.09 -28.96
C ALA A 228 12.26 -22.17 -28.25
N LEU A 229 12.74 -21.43 -27.24
CA LEU A 229 11.98 -20.50 -26.42
C LEU A 229 12.42 -19.05 -26.67
N GLU A 230 11.47 -18.15 -26.83
CA GLU A 230 11.70 -16.72 -27.08
C GLU A 230 11.88 -15.98 -25.75
N ILE A 231 13.14 -15.63 -25.44
CA ILE A 231 13.54 -14.95 -24.21
C ILE A 231 13.62 -13.42 -24.35
N GLN A 232 13.15 -12.85 -25.46
CA GLN A 232 13.04 -11.41 -25.59
C GLN A 232 12.10 -10.82 -24.53
N GLY A 233 12.53 -9.70 -23.93
CA GLY A 233 11.91 -9.06 -22.77
C GLY A 233 12.93 -8.98 -21.64
N ALA A 234 13.58 -10.10 -21.33
CA ALA A 234 14.62 -10.17 -20.31
C ALA A 234 15.94 -9.49 -20.75
N PRO A 235 16.79 -9.06 -19.80
CA PRO A 235 18.12 -8.52 -20.10
C PRO A 235 19.02 -9.55 -20.81
N LEU A 236 19.37 -9.32 -22.08
CA LEU A 236 20.20 -10.25 -22.86
C LEU A 236 21.70 -10.10 -22.57
N VAL A 237 22.12 -10.48 -21.36
CA VAL A 237 23.51 -10.37 -20.86
C VAL A 237 23.97 -11.65 -20.16
N ASN A 238 25.29 -11.83 -20.01
CA ASN A 238 25.82 -12.94 -19.22
C ASN A 238 25.40 -12.80 -17.75
N GLY A 239 24.80 -13.85 -17.19
CA GLY A 239 24.34 -13.91 -15.80
C GLY A 239 22.82 -13.80 -15.63
N THR A 240 22.08 -13.41 -16.66
CA THR A 240 20.61 -13.52 -16.67
C THR A 240 20.20 -14.99 -16.52
N SER A 241 19.18 -15.27 -15.70
CA SER A 241 18.70 -16.61 -15.39
C SER A 241 17.22 -16.74 -15.75
N PHE A 242 16.81 -17.95 -16.13
CA PHE A 242 15.42 -18.35 -16.31
C PHE A 242 15.16 -19.58 -15.44
N GLY A 243 14.03 -19.62 -14.75
CA GLY A 243 13.62 -20.74 -13.92
C GLY A 243 13.05 -21.84 -14.80
N ILE A 244 13.70 -23.01 -14.86
CA ILE A 244 13.29 -24.09 -15.75
C ILE A 244 13.41 -25.44 -15.03
N GLU A 245 12.34 -26.22 -15.07
CA GLU A 245 12.34 -27.64 -14.70
C GLU A 245 12.06 -28.49 -15.94
N THR A 246 12.55 -29.72 -15.96
CA THR A 246 12.40 -30.66 -17.07
C THR A 246 12.12 -32.06 -16.53
N MET A 247 10.88 -32.52 -16.70
CA MET A 247 10.41 -33.81 -16.19
C MET A 247 10.08 -34.77 -17.33
N ILE A 248 10.70 -35.96 -17.31
CA ILE A 248 10.40 -37.05 -18.23
C ILE A 248 9.30 -37.93 -17.64
N GLY A 249 8.20 -38.10 -18.37
CA GLY A 249 7.14 -39.05 -18.06
C GLY A 249 7.45 -40.44 -18.66
N ASP A 250 7.42 -41.47 -17.82
CA ASP A 250 7.64 -42.89 -18.17
C ASP A 250 6.32 -43.66 -18.01
N SER A 251 5.61 -43.92 -19.13
CA SER A 251 4.21 -44.38 -19.14
C SER A 251 4.10 -45.77 -19.78
N PRO A 252 4.01 -46.87 -19.01
CA PRO A 252 4.32 -48.22 -19.50
C PRO A 252 3.55 -48.76 -20.72
N ALA A 253 4.23 -49.61 -21.48
CA ALA A 253 3.74 -50.32 -22.67
C ALA A 253 2.46 -51.18 -22.49
N ASP A 254 2.00 -51.44 -21.26
CA ASP A 254 0.88 -52.33 -20.95
C ASP A 254 -0.45 -51.62 -20.63
N GLY A 255 -0.45 -50.28 -20.60
CA GLY A 255 -1.63 -49.48 -20.29
C GLY A 255 -1.92 -49.34 -18.79
N SER A 256 -0.93 -49.59 -17.95
CA SER A 256 -0.92 -49.11 -16.55
C SER A 256 -0.61 -47.61 -16.47
N ALA A 257 -0.86 -47.01 -15.30
CA ALA A 257 -0.54 -45.60 -15.06
C ALA A 257 0.99 -45.41 -14.92
N ARG A 258 1.49 -44.21 -15.29
CA ARG A 258 2.89 -43.79 -15.23
C ARG A 258 3.68 -44.41 -14.06
N ASP A 259 4.75 -45.15 -14.37
CA ASP A 259 5.56 -45.85 -13.36
C ASP A 259 6.47 -44.86 -12.61
N ALA A 260 7.09 -43.93 -13.35
CA ALA A 260 8.02 -42.94 -12.82
C ALA A 260 7.86 -41.54 -13.44
N ARG A 261 8.33 -40.53 -12.71
CA ARG A 261 8.61 -39.17 -13.20
C ARG A 261 10.07 -38.88 -12.93
N VAL A 262 10.84 -38.43 -13.91
CA VAL A 262 12.29 -38.21 -13.75
C VAL A 262 12.59 -36.75 -14.00
N TYR A 263 12.97 -36.04 -12.94
CA TYR A 263 13.21 -34.58 -12.96
C TYR A 263 14.69 -34.26 -13.19
N TRP A 264 14.96 -33.01 -13.56
CA TRP A 264 16.29 -32.44 -13.51
C TRP A 264 16.60 -31.96 -12.08
N SER A 265 15.90 -30.94 -11.59
CA SER A 265 16.24 -30.23 -10.35
C SER A 265 15.39 -30.64 -9.14
N HIS A 266 14.09 -30.91 -9.34
CA HIS A 266 13.07 -30.89 -8.30
C HIS A 266 13.33 -31.79 -7.07
N SER A 267 13.70 -31.17 -5.95
CA SER A 267 13.74 -31.83 -4.64
C SER A 267 12.33 -32.04 -4.09
N ASP A 268 12.00 -33.29 -3.75
CA ASP A 268 10.74 -33.65 -3.08
C ASP A 268 10.75 -33.11 -1.64
N ASN A 269 10.33 -31.85 -1.50
CA ASN A 269 10.22 -31.13 -0.24
C ASN A 269 8.91 -31.45 0.52
N GLY A 270 8.11 -32.41 0.03
CA GLY A 270 6.81 -32.81 0.61
C GLY A 270 5.58 -32.32 -0.17
N TYR A 271 5.77 -31.65 -1.31
CA TYR A 271 4.71 -31.16 -2.19
C TYR A 271 4.47 -32.12 -3.37
N PRO A 272 3.23 -32.24 -3.89
CA PRO A 272 2.93 -33.14 -5.00
C PRO A 272 3.44 -32.56 -6.34
N ALA A 273 4.53 -33.10 -6.89
CA ALA A 273 5.27 -32.50 -8.02
C ALA A 273 4.61 -32.55 -9.42
N SER A 274 3.31 -32.25 -9.50
CA SER A 274 2.61 -31.69 -10.66
C SER A 274 1.52 -30.70 -10.20
N SER A 275 1.77 -30.00 -9.08
CA SER A 275 1.12 -28.74 -8.76
C SER A 275 1.53 -27.68 -9.78
N GLN A 276 0.73 -26.64 -9.90
CA GLN A 276 1.11 -25.41 -10.61
C GLN A 276 1.89 -24.51 -9.66
N ASP A 277 1.56 -24.57 -8.36
CA ASP A 277 2.33 -24.07 -7.24
C ASP A 277 3.79 -24.58 -7.23
N HIS A 278 4.68 -23.77 -6.64
CA HIS A 278 6.07 -24.06 -6.23
C HIS A 278 7.19 -24.00 -7.31
N PRO A 279 7.34 -22.90 -8.10
CA PRO A 279 8.53 -22.71 -8.96
C PRO A 279 9.85 -22.47 -8.20
N MET A 280 9.80 -22.25 -6.88
CA MET A 280 10.96 -22.20 -5.97
C MET A 280 11.99 -23.33 -6.16
N ASP A 281 11.54 -24.55 -6.44
CA ASP A 281 12.40 -25.74 -6.59
C ASP A 281 12.88 -25.98 -8.04
N TRP A 282 12.50 -25.14 -9.02
CA TRP A 282 12.92 -25.29 -10.42
C TRP A 282 14.35 -24.77 -10.63
N GLY A 283 15.11 -25.44 -11.49
CA GLY A 283 16.51 -25.13 -11.81
C GLY A 283 16.70 -23.77 -12.47
N ASN A 284 17.96 -23.33 -12.52
CA ASN A 284 18.37 -22.05 -13.11
C ASN A 284 19.08 -22.30 -14.45
N VAL A 285 18.51 -21.81 -15.56
CA VAL A 285 19.16 -21.79 -16.87
C VAL A 285 19.77 -20.42 -17.12
N ILE A 286 21.09 -20.33 -16.99
CA ILE A 286 21.84 -19.06 -16.90
C ILE A 286 22.53 -18.76 -18.22
N LEU A 287 22.27 -17.59 -18.81
CA LEU A 287 22.93 -17.13 -20.03
C LEU A 287 24.43 -16.88 -19.79
N GLY A 288 25.29 -17.46 -20.63
CA GLY A 288 26.73 -17.25 -20.54
C GLY A 288 27.46 -17.37 -21.88
N GLY A 289 28.63 -16.74 -21.97
CA GLY A 289 29.57 -16.88 -23.09
C GLY A 289 29.52 -15.77 -24.16
N TRP A 290 28.58 -14.83 -24.10
CA TRP A 290 28.54 -13.69 -25.03
C TRP A 290 29.64 -12.67 -24.68
N ASP A 291 30.26 -12.05 -25.68
CA ASP A 291 31.34 -11.07 -25.50
C ASP A 291 30.86 -9.60 -25.59
N GLY A 292 29.54 -9.38 -25.70
CA GLY A 292 28.92 -8.07 -25.88
C GLY A 292 29.08 -7.48 -27.29
N ASN A 293 29.61 -8.25 -28.25
CA ASN A 293 29.98 -7.77 -29.59
C ASN A 293 29.61 -8.76 -30.72
N ALA A 294 29.53 -10.06 -30.43
CA ALA A 294 29.14 -11.09 -31.38
C ALA A 294 27.66 -10.95 -31.79
N ALA A 295 27.39 -11.18 -33.08
CA ALA A 295 26.07 -11.02 -33.66
C ALA A 295 25.11 -12.14 -33.23
N PHE A 296 23.88 -11.74 -32.91
CA PHE A 296 22.73 -12.61 -32.71
C PHE A 296 22.16 -13.10 -34.04
N ALA A 297 21.45 -14.23 -34.01
CA ALA A 297 20.74 -14.73 -35.19
C ALA A 297 19.55 -13.83 -35.55
N PHE A 298 19.08 -13.93 -36.80
CA PHE A 298 17.91 -13.19 -37.24
C PHE A 298 16.64 -13.61 -36.49
N ASP A 299 15.89 -12.61 -36.04
CA ASP A 299 14.62 -12.76 -35.38
C ASP A 299 13.59 -11.72 -35.83
N ASP A 300 12.36 -12.18 -36.04
CA ASP A 300 11.19 -11.33 -36.26
C ASP A 300 10.03 -11.59 -35.29
N TRP A 301 10.27 -12.37 -34.22
CA TRP A 301 9.25 -12.74 -33.26
C TRP A 301 8.61 -11.55 -32.56
N ASP A 302 9.38 -10.51 -32.18
CA ASP A 302 8.86 -9.29 -31.56
C ASP A 302 7.75 -8.64 -32.41
N LEU A 303 8.07 -8.37 -33.67
CA LEU A 303 7.15 -7.77 -34.64
C LEU A 303 5.94 -8.68 -34.87
N ARG A 304 6.16 -9.99 -35.00
CA ARG A 304 5.06 -10.96 -35.11
C ARG A 304 4.21 -11.05 -33.84
N ASN A 305 4.76 -10.92 -32.64
CA ASN A 305 4.00 -10.99 -31.39
C ASN A 305 3.12 -9.76 -31.21
N GLN A 306 3.66 -8.57 -31.45
CA GLN A 306 2.89 -7.33 -31.42
C GLN A 306 1.78 -7.30 -32.47
N LEU A 307 2.05 -7.76 -33.71
CA LEU A 307 1.02 -7.90 -34.74
C LEU A 307 -0.06 -8.91 -34.32
N ARG A 308 0.32 -10.11 -33.86
CA ARG A 308 -0.63 -11.12 -33.35
C ARG A 308 -1.51 -10.54 -32.24
N TRP A 309 -0.93 -9.87 -31.25
CA TRP A 309 -1.66 -9.25 -30.15
C TRP A 309 -2.67 -8.19 -30.65
N ALA A 310 -2.21 -7.22 -31.45
CA ALA A 310 -3.04 -6.12 -31.93
C ALA A 310 -4.16 -6.56 -32.90
N GLU A 311 -3.94 -7.61 -33.69
CA GLU A 311 -4.94 -8.14 -34.63
C GLU A 311 -5.93 -9.11 -33.99
N SER A 312 -5.52 -9.83 -32.93
CA SER A 312 -6.34 -10.78 -32.18
C SER A 312 -7.50 -10.11 -31.40
N SER A 313 -8.17 -10.88 -30.55
CA SER A 313 -9.10 -10.36 -29.56
C SER A 313 -8.42 -9.62 -28.40
N SER A 314 -7.11 -9.73 -28.18
CA SER A 314 -6.41 -9.01 -27.09
C SER A 314 -6.72 -7.51 -27.11
N LEU A 315 -6.50 -6.84 -28.25
CA LEU A 315 -6.85 -5.45 -28.43
C LEU A 315 -8.36 -5.25 -28.69
N VAL A 316 -9.02 -4.48 -27.83
CA VAL A 316 -10.38 -3.95 -28.04
C VAL A 316 -10.39 -2.90 -29.16
N LYS A 317 -11.48 -2.81 -29.94
CA LYS A 317 -11.56 -1.96 -31.15
C LYS A 317 -12.69 -0.93 -31.06
N GLY A 318 -12.51 0.22 -31.72
CA GLY A 318 -13.53 1.28 -31.81
C GLY A 318 -13.68 2.20 -30.59
N VAL A 319 -12.89 1.98 -29.53
CA VAL A 319 -12.90 2.77 -28.27
C VAL A 319 -11.70 3.74 -28.15
N TRP A 320 -10.93 3.91 -29.23
CA TRP A 320 -9.71 4.73 -29.26
C TRP A 320 -9.94 6.09 -29.94
N SER A 321 -9.15 7.08 -29.56
CA SER A 321 -9.11 8.38 -30.25
C SER A 321 -8.71 8.23 -31.71
N ALA A 322 -9.31 9.05 -32.59
CA ALA A 322 -9.11 8.92 -34.04
C ALA A 322 -7.64 9.06 -34.49
N ASP A 323 -6.88 9.94 -33.84
CA ASP A 323 -5.46 10.15 -34.15
C ASP A 323 -4.58 8.98 -33.67
N SER A 324 -4.89 8.38 -32.51
CA SER A 324 -4.14 7.23 -32.00
C SER A 324 -4.46 5.93 -32.76
N GLN A 325 -5.72 5.72 -33.16
CA GLN A 325 -6.11 4.64 -34.07
C GLN A 325 -5.39 4.78 -35.42
N ALA A 326 -5.32 5.99 -36.00
CA ALA A 326 -4.61 6.22 -37.26
C ALA A 326 -3.09 5.97 -37.15
N ALA A 327 -2.49 6.22 -35.98
CA ALA A 327 -1.10 5.88 -35.71
C ALA A 327 -0.87 4.36 -35.62
N LEU A 328 -1.78 3.62 -34.96
CA LEU A 328 -1.77 2.16 -34.91
C LEU A 328 -1.95 1.55 -36.31
N ASP A 329 -2.96 1.96 -37.06
CA ASP A 329 -3.24 1.46 -38.42
C ASP A 329 -2.01 1.62 -39.34
N ALA A 330 -1.31 2.76 -39.24
CA ALA A 330 -0.09 3.03 -39.99
C ALA A 330 1.10 2.17 -39.54
N ALA A 331 1.21 1.83 -38.26
CA ALA A 331 2.25 0.95 -37.73
C ALA A 331 2.00 -0.53 -38.10
N LEU A 332 0.76 -1.00 -37.99
CA LEU A 332 0.34 -2.34 -38.43
C LEU A 332 0.63 -2.54 -39.93
N ALA A 333 0.25 -1.56 -40.76
CA ALA A 333 0.50 -1.59 -42.20
C ALA A 333 2.00 -1.60 -42.54
N ASN A 334 2.85 -0.93 -41.76
CA ASN A 334 4.30 -0.98 -41.94
C ASN A 334 4.88 -2.32 -41.48
N GLY A 335 4.41 -2.87 -40.35
CA GLY A 335 4.85 -4.17 -39.82
C GLY A 335 4.64 -5.31 -40.82
N HIS A 336 3.43 -5.43 -41.36
CA HIS A 336 3.14 -6.40 -42.44
C HIS A 336 3.98 -6.13 -43.68
N ALA A 337 4.13 -4.88 -44.12
CA ALA A 337 4.91 -4.53 -45.31
C ALA A 337 6.42 -4.86 -45.16
N VAL A 338 6.96 -4.85 -43.94
CA VAL A 338 8.32 -5.33 -43.66
C VAL A 338 8.37 -6.86 -43.72
N LEU A 339 7.47 -7.57 -43.03
CA LEU A 339 7.46 -9.04 -43.01
C LEU A 339 7.18 -9.68 -44.39
N ASP A 340 6.34 -9.06 -45.23
CA ASP A 340 6.04 -9.52 -46.60
C ASP A 340 7.19 -9.26 -47.59
N ALA A 341 8.03 -8.25 -47.31
CA ALA A 341 9.11 -7.84 -48.20
C ALA A 341 10.47 -8.42 -47.80
N GLU A 342 10.65 -8.81 -46.53
CA GLU A 342 11.92 -9.30 -46.03
C GLU A 342 12.20 -10.74 -46.46
N THR A 343 13.38 -10.95 -47.04
CA THR A 343 13.84 -12.27 -47.51
C THR A 343 15.32 -12.53 -47.17
N ALA A 344 15.96 -11.59 -46.48
CA ALA A 344 17.31 -11.72 -45.97
C ALA A 344 17.29 -11.85 -44.44
N THR A 345 18.29 -12.55 -43.91
CA THR A 345 18.50 -12.78 -42.47
C THR A 345 19.69 -12.00 -41.93
N ASP A 346 20.15 -10.96 -42.65
CA ASP A 346 21.34 -10.20 -42.28
C ASP A 346 21.05 -9.06 -41.28
N ALA A 347 22.11 -8.39 -40.81
CA ALA A 347 22.00 -7.30 -39.85
C ALA A 347 21.27 -6.05 -40.40
N GLU A 348 21.17 -5.86 -41.73
CA GLU A 348 20.33 -4.80 -42.30
C GLU A 348 18.85 -5.21 -42.27
N ALA A 349 18.53 -6.50 -42.42
CA ALA A 349 17.19 -7.05 -42.24
C ALA A 349 16.72 -6.92 -40.79
N GLN A 350 17.54 -7.35 -39.82
CA GLN A 350 17.22 -7.20 -38.39
C GLN A 350 16.91 -5.75 -38.02
N ALA A 351 17.72 -4.80 -38.50
CA ALA A 351 17.51 -3.38 -38.24
C ALA A 351 16.21 -2.81 -38.86
N ARG A 352 15.66 -3.43 -39.91
CA ARG A 352 14.34 -3.06 -40.47
C ARG A 352 13.19 -3.62 -39.62
N VAL A 353 13.31 -4.86 -39.18
CA VAL A 353 12.35 -5.54 -38.31
C VAL A 353 12.26 -4.85 -36.94
N ASP A 354 13.40 -4.58 -36.30
CA ASP A 354 13.48 -3.88 -35.01
C ASP A 354 12.88 -2.47 -35.09
N ALA A 355 13.09 -1.75 -36.20
CA ALA A 355 12.50 -0.42 -36.41
C ALA A 355 10.97 -0.46 -36.55
N ALA A 356 10.42 -1.48 -37.22
CA ALA A 356 8.97 -1.67 -37.32
C ALA A 356 8.36 -2.12 -35.97
N ALA A 357 9.04 -3.01 -35.23
CA ALA A 357 8.63 -3.42 -33.89
C ALA A 357 8.69 -2.26 -32.87
N ALA A 358 9.65 -1.36 -33.00
CA ALA A 358 9.70 -0.13 -32.21
C ALA A 358 8.55 0.83 -32.55
N GLN A 359 8.22 1.00 -33.84
CA GLN A 359 7.09 1.83 -34.27
C GLN A 359 5.75 1.29 -33.76
N LEU A 360 5.52 -0.03 -33.86
CA LEU A 360 4.28 -0.65 -33.41
C LEU A 360 4.12 -0.60 -31.89
N ARG A 361 5.17 -0.89 -31.12
CA ARG A 361 5.21 -0.71 -29.67
C ARG A 361 4.88 0.74 -29.27
N GLN A 362 5.49 1.72 -29.95
CA GLN A 362 5.19 3.14 -29.72
C GLN A 362 3.73 3.49 -30.07
N ALA A 363 3.16 2.92 -31.12
CA ALA A 363 1.76 3.17 -31.49
C ALA A 363 0.78 2.54 -30.50
N ILE A 364 1.07 1.37 -29.94
CA ILE A 364 0.24 0.71 -28.92
C ILE A 364 0.31 1.46 -27.59
N ALA A 365 1.50 1.84 -27.11
CA ALA A 365 1.65 2.73 -25.96
C ALA A 365 1.03 4.13 -26.22
N GLY A 366 1.00 4.56 -27.48
CA GLY A 366 0.36 5.80 -27.96
C GLY A 366 -1.16 5.72 -28.15
N LEU A 367 -1.80 4.56 -27.94
CA LEU A 367 -3.27 4.47 -27.90
C LEU A 367 -3.83 5.36 -26.79
N ARG A 368 -4.91 6.08 -27.06
CA ARG A 368 -5.63 6.88 -26.06
C ARG A 368 -7.11 6.54 -26.12
N TRP A 369 -7.73 6.35 -24.96
CA TRP A 369 -9.18 6.13 -24.86
C TRP A 369 -9.97 7.27 -25.52
N VAL A 370 -11.19 6.99 -25.99
CA VAL A 370 -12.02 7.98 -26.70
C VAL A 370 -12.73 8.96 -25.77
N ASP A 371 -12.91 8.61 -24.50
CA ASP A 371 -13.34 9.51 -23.43
C ASP A 371 -12.09 10.11 -22.75
N ASP A 372 -12.00 11.43 -22.74
CA ASP A 372 -10.85 12.22 -22.26
C ASP A 372 -11.11 12.94 -20.93
N ARG A 373 -12.13 12.52 -20.15
CA ARG A 373 -12.42 13.07 -18.81
C ARG A 373 -11.25 12.99 -17.84
N TYR A 374 -10.49 11.89 -17.89
CA TYR A 374 -9.26 11.70 -17.12
C TYR A 374 -8.12 11.21 -18.05
N PRO A 375 -6.84 11.29 -17.62
CA PRO A 375 -5.72 10.78 -18.41
C PRO A 375 -5.83 9.29 -18.76
N ASP A 376 -5.17 8.88 -19.83
CA ASP A 376 -5.04 7.46 -20.15
C ASP A 376 -4.15 6.75 -19.09
N PRO A 377 -4.42 5.51 -18.68
CA PRO A 377 -3.63 4.79 -17.68
C PRO A 377 -2.11 4.74 -17.93
N MET A 378 -1.67 4.84 -19.20
CA MET A 378 -0.24 4.90 -19.57
C MET A 378 0.38 6.31 -19.46
N ASP A 379 -0.40 7.37 -19.22
CA ASP A 379 0.07 8.74 -18.97
C ASP A 379 0.09 9.10 -17.46
N LEU A 380 -0.43 8.23 -16.59
CA LEU A 380 -0.45 8.44 -15.14
C LEU A 380 0.92 8.10 -14.50
N PRO A 381 1.31 8.82 -13.42
CA PRO A 381 2.57 8.58 -12.73
C PRO A 381 2.54 7.26 -11.94
N GLU A 382 3.69 6.59 -11.85
CA GLU A 382 3.87 5.46 -10.96
C GLU A 382 4.02 5.91 -9.50
N GLN A 383 3.33 5.22 -8.60
CA GLN A 383 3.42 5.42 -7.16
C GLN A 383 3.44 4.07 -6.44
N LEU A 384 4.52 3.83 -5.68
CA LEU A 384 4.71 2.60 -4.89
C LEU A 384 3.85 2.58 -3.62
N THR A 385 3.69 3.74 -2.97
CA THR A 385 2.88 3.91 -1.75
C THR A 385 1.39 3.82 -2.05
N LEU A 386 0.56 3.55 -1.03
CA LEU A 386 -0.88 3.80 -1.13
C LEU A 386 -1.15 5.29 -1.40
N PRO A 387 -2.13 5.64 -2.26
CA PRO A 387 -2.59 7.01 -2.45
C PRO A 387 -3.00 7.69 -1.15
N ASP A 388 -2.86 9.03 -1.11
CA ASP A 388 -3.33 9.82 0.01
C ASP A 388 -4.85 10.03 -0.11
N PRO A 389 -5.69 9.49 0.79
CA PRO A 389 -7.13 9.76 0.77
C PRO A 389 -7.40 11.26 0.95
N TRP A 390 -6.46 12.03 1.50
CA TRP A 390 -6.60 13.47 1.74
C TRP A 390 -5.91 14.39 0.72
N THR A 391 -5.59 13.89 -0.49
CA THR A 391 -5.17 14.71 -1.63
C THR A 391 -6.06 14.44 -2.83
N PHE A 392 -6.67 15.48 -3.41
CA PHE A 392 -7.48 15.41 -4.63
C PHE A 392 -6.64 15.04 -5.85
N PHE A 393 -7.28 14.57 -6.94
CA PHE A 393 -6.60 14.17 -8.17
C PHE A 393 -5.87 15.34 -8.88
N ASP A 394 -6.25 16.60 -8.62
CA ASP A 394 -5.53 17.79 -9.10
C ASP A 394 -4.29 18.16 -8.26
N GLY A 395 -4.05 17.46 -7.15
CA GLY A 395 -2.97 17.71 -6.19
C GLY A 395 -3.30 18.73 -5.10
N SER A 396 -4.55 19.20 -4.99
CA SER A 396 -5.01 20.02 -3.86
C SER A 396 -5.32 19.18 -2.62
N ALA A 397 -5.26 19.80 -1.44
CA ALA A 397 -5.40 19.08 -0.16
C ALA A 397 -6.85 19.07 0.35
N VAL A 398 -7.30 17.91 0.82
CA VAL A 398 -8.56 17.73 1.56
C VAL A 398 -8.32 18.20 2.99
N ALA A 399 -8.68 19.46 3.26
CA ALA A 399 -8.35 20.15 4.50
C ALA A 399 -9.37 19.91 5.62
N SER A 400 -10.64 19.71 5.26
CA SER A 400 -11.77 19.61 6.19
C SER A 400 -12.78 18.52 5.79
N PRO A 401 -13.62 18.04 6.72
CA PRO A 401 -14.71 17.12 6.39
C PRO A 401 -15.70 17.67 5.34
N ALA A 402 -15.78 18.99 5.14
CA ALA A 402 -16.60 19.57 4.07
C ALA A 402 -16.01 19.31 2.67
N ASP A 403 -14.69 19.21 2.56
CA ASP A 403 -13.98 18.90 1.31
C ASP A 403 -14.09 17.40 0.97
N TRP A 404 -14.32 16.55 1.98
CA TRP A 404 -14.67 15.15 1.78
C TRP A 404 -16.13 14.97 1.33
N TRP A 405 -17.06 15.65 2.02
CA TRP A 405 -18.51 15.47 1.89
C TRP A 405 -19.20 16.36 0.83
N GLY A 406 -18.46 17.20 0.11
CA GLY A 406 -19.01 18.04 -0.96
C GLY A 406 -19.57 17.25 -2.15
N GLU A 407 -20.40 17.90 -2.96
CA GLU A 407 -20.89 17.36 -4.25
C GLU A 407 -19.73 17.14 -5.23
N ASP A 408 -18.79 18.10 -5.28
CA ASP A 408 -17.47 18.00 -5.93
C ASP A 408 -16.37 17.54 -4.93
N GLY A 409 -16.74 16.84 -3.85
CA GLY A 409 -15.84 16.47 -2.76
C GLY A 409 -15.01 15.22 -3.03
N ARG A 410 -13.95 14.98 -2.25
CA ARG A 410 -13.01 13.86 -2.43
C ARG A 410 -13.70 12.50 -2.46
N ARG A 411 -14.77 12.30 -1.67
CA ARG A 411 -15.58 11.08 -1.72
C ARG A 411 -16.21 10.86 -3.10
N ALA A 412 -16.76 11.91 -3.70
CA ALA A 412 -17.35 11.85 -5.03
C ALA A 412 -16.27 11.65 -6.11
N GLU A 413 -15.13 12.31 -5.98
CA GLU A 413 -13.97 12.12 -6.87
C GLU A 413 -13.48 10.67 -6.89
N LEU A 414 -13.28 10.04 -5.72
CA LEU A 414 -12.88 8.64 -5.61
C LEU A 414 -13.89 7.69 -6.28
N LEU A 415 -15.19 7.93 -6.10
CA LEU A 415 -16.25 7.16 -6.72
C LEU A 415 -16.37 7.39 -8.24
N ASP A 416 -15.99 8.57 -8.75
CA ASP A 416 -15.94 8.84 -10.20
C ASP A 416 -14.70 8.21 -10.84
N LEU A 417 -13.52 8.32 -10.19
CA LEU A 417 -12.29 7.64 -10.61
C LEU A 417 -12.48 6.13 -10.72
N ALA A 418 -13.11 5.48 -9.74
CA ALA A 418 -13.35 4.04 -9.77
C ALA A 418 -14.39 3.61 -10.83
N GLN A 419 -15.38 4.44 -11.12
CA GLN A 419 -16.31 4.20 -12.23
C GLN A 419 -15.64 4.40 -13.60
N PHE A 420 -14.76 5.39 -13.75
CA PHE A 420 -14.02 5.62 -14.99
C PHE A 420 -13.00 4.50 -15.25
N TYR A 421 -12.14 4.20 -14.28
CA TYR A 421 -10.98 3.35 -14.50
C TYR A 421 -11.25 1.84 -14.36
N GLU A 422 -12.15 1.39 -13.47
CA GLU A 422 -12.26 -0.03 -13.09
C GLU A 422 -13.63 -0.65 -13.39
N TYR A 423 -14.71 -0.05 -12.88
CA TYR A 423 -16.02 -0.70 -12.80
C TYR A 423 -17.02 -0.28 -13.89
N GLY A 424 -16.82 0.85 -14.54
CA GLY A 424 -17.81 1.47 -15.41
C GLY A 424 -18.90 2.22 -14.64
N TYR A 425 -19.64 3.09 -15.33
CA TYR A 425 -20.61 3.99 -14.70
C TYR A 425 -21.90 3.27 -14.27
N LYS A 426 -22.32 3.47 -13.01
CA LYS A 426 -23.54 2.86 -12.47
C LYS A 426 -24.79 3.45 -13.14
N PRO A 427 -25.67 2.66 -13.78
CA PRO A 427 -26.91 3.20 -14.33
C PRO A 427 -27.84 3.69 -13.23
N GLY A 428 -28.37 4.90 -13.41
CA GLY A 428 -29.32 5.52 -12.48
C GLY A 428 -30.67 4.79 -12.38
N ALA A 429 -31.63 5.42 -11.70
CA ALA A 429 -32.96 4.85 -11.49
C ALA A 429 -33.69 4.51 -12.81
N PRO A 430 -34.53 3.45 -12.83
CA PRO A 430 -35.31 3.04 -14.01
C PRO A 430 -36.36 4.08 -14.44
N ASP A 431 -36.69 4.08 -15.75
CA ASP A 431 -37.81 4.87 -16.31
C ASP A 431 -39.15 4.48 -15.68
N ALA A 432 -39.30 3.20 -15.31
CA ALA A 432 -40.43 2.68 -14.55
C ALA A 432 -40.03 1.43 -13.76
N PHE A 433 -40.53 1.36 -12.52
CA PHE A 433 -40.37 0.24 -11.61
C PHE A 433 -41.71 -0.03 -10.91
N SER A 434 -42.10 -1.29 -10.78
CA SER A 434 -43.34 -1.67 -10.09
C SER A 434 -43.32 -3.13 -9.67
N ILE A 435 -43.83 -3.42 -8.47
CA ILE A 435 -44.13 -4.80 -8.04
C ILE A 435 -45.30 -5.35 -8.87
N THR A 436 -45.13 -6.54 -9.44
CA THR A 436 -46.15 -7.26 -10.23
C THR A 436 -46.86 -8.35 -9.43
N GLY A 437 -46.25 -8.84 -8.34
CA GLY A 437 -46.81 -9.86 -7.47
C GLY A 437 -45.92 -10.19 -6.28
N ILE A 438 -46.50 -10.88 -5.30
CA ILE A 438 -45.78 -11.59 -4.24
C ILE A 438 -46.17 -13.06 -4.39
N THR A 439 -45.18 -13.94 -4.55
CA THR A 439 -45.39 -15.39 -4.80
C THR A 439 -44.80 -16.21 -3.65
N GLU A 440 -45.58 -17.15 -3.11
CA GLU A 440 -45.10 -18.09 -2.08
C GLU A 440 -44.17 -19.13 -2.71
N VAL A 441 -42.89 -19.09 -2.37
CA VAL A 441 -41.86 -20.06 -2.77
C VAL A 441 -41.80 -21.18 -1.71
N PRO A 442 -42.07 -22.45 -2.07
CA PRO A 442 -42.05 -23.56 -1.11
C PRO A 442 -40.64 -23.85 -0.56
N ALA A 443 -40.60 -24.32 0.69
CA ALA A 443 -39.36 -24.73 1.37
C ALA A 443 -38.56 -25.76 0.56
N ASN A 444 -37.25 -25.52 0.41
CA ASN A 444 -36.33 -26.41 -0.25
C ASN A 444 -35.59 -27.28 0.79
N PRO A 445 -35.67 -28.63 0.74
CA PRO A 445 -34.94 -29.49 1.66
C PRO A 445 -33.41 -29.50 1.43
N GLY A 446 -32.92 -28.80 0.40
CA GLY A 446 -31.51 -28.73 0.03
C GLY A 446 -31.03 -29.98 -0.71
N TRP A 447 -29.79 -29.92 -1.19
CA TRP A 447 -29.10 -31.03 -1.83
C TRP A 447 -27.70 -31.18 -1.22
N CYS A 448 -27.63 -31.94 -0.14
CA CYS A 448 -26.45 -32.09 0.69
C CYS A 448 -25.88 -33.51 0.68
N PHE A 449 -24.55 -33.61 0.72
CA PHE A 449 -23.79 -34.83 0.60
C PHE A 449 -22.90 -35.03 1.85
N PRO A 450 -22.94 -36.20 2.51
CA PRO A 450 -22.10 -36.46 3.69
C PRO A 450 -20.60 -36.28 3.40
N GLY A 451 -19.97 -35.33 4.10
CA GLY A 451 -18.55 -34.99 3.92
C GLY A 451 -18.22 -34.07 2.73
N TRP A 452 -19.23 -33.59 1.99
CA TRP A 452 -19.08 -32.71 0.82
C TRP A 452 -19.94 -31.42 0.91
N GLY A 453 -20.58 -31.17 2.06
CA GLY A 453 -21.42 -29.99 2.27
C GLY A 453 -22.75 -30.03 1.50
N CYS A 454 -23.28 -28.86 1.16
CA CYS A 454 -24.52 -28.69 0.40
C CYS A 454 -24.23 -28.01 -0.93
N ILE A 455 -24.59 -28.66 -2.05
CA ILE A 455 -24.54 -28.06 -3.39
C ILE A 455 -25.68 -27.04 -3.55
N ILE A 456 -26.81 -27.32 -2.90
CA ILE A 456 -27.92 -26.38 -2.72
C ILE A 456 -28.24 -26.36 -1.23
N PRO A 457 -28.11 -25.24 -0.51
CA PRO A 457 -28.49 -25.18 0.90
C PRO A 457 -30.00 -25.40 1.08
N PRO A 458 -30.44 -25.95 2.22
CA PRO A 458 -31.86 -25.98 2.56
C PRO A 458 -32.36 -24.56 2.88
N SER A 459 -33.61 -24.26 2.54
CA SER A 459 -34.24 -22.96 2.84
C SER A 459 -35.73 -23.12 3.24
N PRO A 460 -36.26 -22.24 4.10
CA PRO A 460 -37.66 -22.26 4.52
C PRO A 460 -38.59 -21.85 3.37
N ALA A 461 -39.91 -21.89 3.60
CA ALA A 461 -40.86 -21.27 2.68
C ALA A 461 -40.79 -19.74 2.83
N HIS A 462 -40.90 -19.00 1.73
CA HIS A 462 -40.59 -17.57 1.69
C HIS A 462 -41.36 -16.83 0.59
N PRO A 463 -41.66 -15.52 0.73
CA PRO A 463 -42.09 -14.67 -0.37
C PRO A 463 -40.97 -14.45 -1.40
N GLY A 464 -41.32 -14.56 -2.68
CA GLY A 464 -40.60 -13.94 -3.78
C GLY A 464 -41.30 -12.65 -4.21
N ILE A 465 -40.58 -11.52 -4.16
CA ILE A 465 -41.07 -10.21 -4.60
C ILE A 465 -40.83 -10.09 -6.11
N GLU A 466 -41.90 -10.16 -6.91
CA GLU A 466 -41.82 -10.04 -8.37
C GLU A 466 -41.92 -8.57 -8.80
N VAL A 467 -40.96 -8.08 -9.57
CA VAL A 467 -40.94 -6.70 -10.10
C VAL A 467 -40.85 -6.67 -11.62
N SER A 468 -41.33 -5.57 -12.20
CA SER A 468 -41.14 -5.19 -13.60
C SER A 468 -40.30 -3.92 -13.69
N ILE A 469 -39.15 -4.00 -14.35
CA ILE A 469 -38.15 -2.92 -14.47
C ILE A 469 -38.11 -2.46 -15.93
N SER A 470 -38.02 -1.15 -16.19
CA SER A 470 -37.91 -0.59 -17.54
C SER A 470 -36.82 0.47 -17.71
N TYR A 471 -36.10 0.42 -18.83
CA TYR A 471 -35.15 1.42 -19.31
C TYR A 471 -35.22 1.53 -20.84
N GLY A 472 -35.24 2.75 -21.38
CA GLY A 472 -35.18 3.01 -22.83
C GLY A 472 -36.36 2.46 -23.64
N GLY A 473 -37.46 2.07 -22.97
CA GLY A 473 -38.58 1.34 -23.58
C GLY A 473 -38.41 -0.18 -23.68
N VAL A 474 -37.31 -0.74 -23.15
CA VAL A 474 -37.17 -2.17 -22.84
C VAL A 474 -37.73 -2.41 -21.43
N THR A 475 -38.46 -3.52 -21.26
CA THR A 475 -39.02 -3.94 -19.96
C THR A 475 -38.68 -5.41 -19.73
N ALA A 476 -38.19 -5.75 -18.53
CA ALA A 476 -37.92 -7.13 -18.12
C ALA A 476 -38.32 -7.36 -16.65
N PRO A 477 -38.73 -8.59 -16.29
CA PRO A 477 -39.05 -8.94 -14.91
C PRO A 477 -37.79 -9.30 -14.11
N MET A 478 -37.89 -9.18 -12.79
CA MET A 478 -36.92 -9.70 -11.82
C MET A 478 -37.65 -10.18 -10.57
N THR A 479 -37.04 -11.08 -9.79
CA THR A 479 -37.62 -11.60 -8.54
C THR A 479 -36.55 -11.57 -7.46
N PHE A 480 -36.91 -11.15 -6.25
CA PHE A 480 -36.04 -11.13 -5.08
C PHE A 480 -36.67 -11.98 -3.96
N ASP A 481 -35.93 -12.96 -3.43
CA ASP A 481 -36.43 -13.90 -2.43
C ASP A 481 -36.16 -13.34 -1.02
N LEU A 482 -37.22 -13.09 -0.24
CA LEU A 482 -37.10 -12.51 1.11
C LEU A 482 -37.35 -13.58 2.18
N TYR A 483 -36.30 -13.98 2.88
CA TYR A 483 -36.36 -14.90 4.00
C TYR A 483 -36.58 -14.13 5.29
N LEU A 484 -37.71 -14.39 5.95
CA LEU A 484 -38.08 -13.77 7.23
C LEU A 484 -37.69 -14.69 8.39
N PRO A 485 -37.20 -14.15 9.52
CA PRO A 485 -37.00 -14.94 10.74
C PRO A 485 -38.35 -15.40 11.29
N SER A 486 -38.44 -16.66 11.72
CA SER A 486 -39.66 -17.25 12.28
C SER A 486 -40.01 -16.66 13.64
N ASP A 487 -41.27 -16.83 14.08
CA ASP A 487 -41.71 -16.42 15.43
C ASP A 487 -40.79 -16.97 16.54
N GLU A 488 -40.24 -18.18 16.39
CA GLU A 488 -39.32 -18.77 17.36
C GLU A 488 -37.95 -18.07 17.37
N GLU A 489 -37.40 -17.73 16.20
CA GLU A 489 -36.13 -16.98 16.07
C GLU A 489 -36.28 -15.52 16.55
N ARG A 490 -37.42 -14.87 16.26
CA ARG A 490 -37.74 -13.50 16.73
C ARG A 490 -37.94 -13.45 18.24
N THR A 491 -38.61 -14.44 18.83
CA THR A 491 -38.71 -14.59 20.30
C THR A 491 -37.36 -14.95 20.95
N ALA A 492 -36.48 -15.69 20.27
CA ALA A 492 -35.18 -16.11 20.81
C ALA A 492 -34.13 -14.98 20.82
N SER A 493 -34.09 -14.17 19.76
CA SER A 493 -33.27 -12.96 19.65
C SER A 493 -33.83 -11.79 20.46
N GLY A 494 -35.16 -11.65 20.49
CA GLY A 494 -35.89 -10.58 21.16
C GLY A 494 -36.38 -9.47 20.21
N HIS A 495 -36.12 -9.59 18.91
CA HIS A 495 -36.48 -8.57 17.90
C HIS A 495 -37.93 -8.75 17.40
N GLU A 496 -38.88 -8.40 18.27
CA GLU A 496 -40.33 -8.51 18.04
C GLU A 496 -40.92 -7.39 17.16
N GLY A 497 -40.11 -6.41 16.73
CA GLY A 497 -40.49 -5.33 15.79
C GLY A 497 -40.23 -5.69 14.32
N PRO A 498 -40.32 -4.71 13.39
CA PRO A 498 -39.68 -4.81 12.09
C PRO A 498 -38.17 -4.98 12.26
N VAL A 499 -37.53 -5.84 11.46
CA VAL A 499 -36.11 -6.20 11.61
C VAL A 499 -35.26 -5.71 10.42
N PRO A 500 -33.96 -5.41 10.62
CA PRO A 500 -33.03 -5.09 9.52
C PRO A 500 -32.90 -6.22 8.50
N VAL A 501 -32.48 -5.87 7.29
CA VAL A 501 -32.39 -6.79 6.14
C VAL A 501 -30.95 -6.96 5.66
N VAL A 502 -30.47 -8.20 5.63
CA VAL A 502 -29.20 -8.58 5.02
C VAL A 502 -29.41 -8.94 3.55
N LEU A 503 -29.03 -8.04 2.65
CA LEU A 503 -28.90 -8.33 1.21
C LEU A 503 -27.84 -9.41 1.02
N SER A 504 -28.18 -10.51 0.35
CA SER A 504 -27.29 -11.67 0.19
C SER A 504 -27.16 -12.08 -1.27
N PHE A 505 -25.93 -12.00 -1.79
CA PHE A 505 -25.57 -12.64 -3.07
C PHE A 505 -25.34 -14.16 -2.93
N GLY A 506 -25.34 -14.69 -1.70
CA GLY A 506 -25.26 -16.13 -1.41
C GLY A 506 -26.62 -16.84 -1.33
N GLY A 507 -27.74 -16.11 -1.46
CA GLY A 507 -29.08 -16.63 -1.18
C GLY A 507 -29.34 -16.75 0.34
N TYR A 508 -30.12 -17.76 0.74
CA TYR A 508 -30.48 -17.96 2.15
C TYR A 508 -29.27 -18.31 3.04
N ILE A 509 -29.09 -17.54 4.11
CA ILE A 509 -28.05 -17.75 5.13
C ILE A 509 -28.76 -17.82 6.50
N PRO A 510 -28.87 -19.01 7.12
CA PRO A 510 -29.68 -19.21 8.32
C PRO A 510 -29.09 -18.57 9.58
N GLU A 511 -27.79 -18.27 9.59
CA GLU A 511 -27.16 -17.61 10.74
C GLU A 511 -27.76 -16.23 11.02
N TYR A 512 -28.15 -15.47 9.97
CA TYR A 512 -28.77 -14.16 10.12
C TYR A 512 -30.24 -14.23 10.55
N THR A 513 -31.04 -15.20 10.07
CA THR A 513 -32.42 -15.36 10.55
C THR A 513 -32.47 -15.88 11.98
N ALA A 514 -31.54 -16.75 12.38
CA ALA A 514 -31.41 -17.22 13.74
C ALA A 514 -31.06 -16.08 14.73
N ALA A 515 -30.35 -15.05 14.25
CA ALA A 515 -30.09 -13.82 14.98
C ALA A 515 -31.24 -12.79 14.91
N GLY A 516 -32.32 -13.09 14.17
CA GLY A 516 -33.52 -12.24 14.08
C GLY A 516 -33.48 -11.19 12.98
N PHE A 517 -32.55 -11.25 12.02
CA PHE A 517 -32.56 -10.42 10.80
C PHE A 517 -33.34 -11.11 9.68
N ALA A 518 -33.83 -10.35 8.71
CA ALA A 518 -34.30 -10.92 7.45
C ALA A 518 -33.16 -10.99 6.43
N VAL A 519 -33.27 -11.89 5.44
CA VAL A 519 -32.27 -12.04 4.37
C VAL A 519 -32.96 -11.84 3.02
N LEU A 520 -32.47 -10.90 2.20
CA LEU A 520 -33.01 -10.61 0.87
C LEU A 520 -32.03 -11.07 -0.20
N ASN A 521 -32.38 -12.11 -0.95
CA ASN A 521 -31.57 -12.65 -2.03
C ASN A 521 -31.43 -11.62 -3.17
N VAL A 522 -30.20 -11.22 -3.46
CA VAL A 522 -29.86 -10.49 -4.69
C VAL A 522 -29.40 -11.53 -5.71
N PRO A 523 -30.25 -11.95 -6.66
CA PRO A 523 -29.95 -13.12 -7.48
C PRO A 523 -28.78 -12.83 -8.42
N THR A 524 -27.73 -13.64 -8.32
CA THR A 524 -26.49 -13.50 -9.11
C THR A 524 -26.73 -13.51 -10.63
N SER A 525 -27.84 -14.09 -11.08
CA SER A 525 -28.34 -14.06 -12.47
C SER A 525 -28.72 -12.66 -12.99
N VAL A 526 -28.63 -11.62 -12.17
CA VAL A 526 -28.57 -10.23 -12.64
C VAL A 526 -27.41 -10.01 -13.62
N THR A 527 -26.32 -10.76 -13.45
CA THR A 527 -25.12 -10.78 -14.28
C THR A 527 -24.72 -12.24 -14.61
N THR A 528 -23.61 -12.46 -15.31
CA THR A 528 -23.01 -13.80 -15.49
C THR A 528 -21.50 -13.72 -15.57
N ASP A 529 -20.80 -14.47 -14.70
CA ASP A 529 -19.37 -14.70 -14.77
C ASP A 529 -19.09 -16.02 -15.53
N ASP A 530 -18.64 -15.93 -16.79
CA ASP A 530 -18.25 -17.08 -17.60
C ASP A 530 -16.72 -17.14 -17.79
N ARG A 531 -16.06 -17.79 -16.82
CA ARG A 531 -14.61 -18.00 -16.78
C ARG A 531 -14.09 -18.86 -17.94
N ASN A 532 -14.96 -19.57 -18.65
CA ASN A 532 -14.61 -20.42 -19.79
C ASN A 532 -14.73 -19.66 -21.12
N SER A 533 -15.40 -18.51 -21.15
CA SER A 533 -15.57 -17.67 -22.34
C SER A 533 -15.13 -16.23 -22.06
N PRO A 534 -13.81 -15.93 -22.05
CA PRO A 534 -13.28 -14.61 -21.67
C PRO A 534 -13.61 -13.52 -22.71
N TRP A 535 -14.03 -13.95 -23.90
CA TRP A 535 -14.54 -13.14 -25.02
C TRP A 535 -16.05 -13.32 -25.24
N GLY A 536 -16.72 -14.01 -24.31
CA GLY A 536 -18.13 -14.38 -24.41
C GLY A 536 -19.07 -13.19 -24.28
N THR A 537 -20.32 -13.40 -24.69
CA THR A 537 -21.40 -12.44 -24.44
C THR A 537 -21.73 -12.42 -22.94
N ARG A 538 -21.40 -11.33 -22.25
CA ARG A 538 -21.92 -11.08 -20.89
C ARG A 538 -23.46 -11.10 -20.91
N ALA A 539 -24.07 -11.86 -20.00
CA ALA A 539 -25.50 -12.07 -19.92
C ALA A 539 -26.06 -11.70 -18.53
N GLY A 540 -27.29 -12.13 -18.23
CA GLY A 540 -28.03 -11.78 -17.02
C GLY A 540 -29.04 -10.64 -17.24
N THR A 541 -29.90 -10.40 -16.25
CA THR A 541 -31.00 -9.42 -16.35
C THR A 541 -30.51 -8.00 -16.66
N PHE A 542 -29.38 -7.58 -16.08
CA PHE A 542 -28.77 -6.27 -16.35
C PHE A 542 -28.48 -6.06 -17.83
N ARG A 543 -27.91 -7.08 -18.49
CA ARG A 543 -27.52 -7.05 -19.92
C ARG A 543 -28.73 -7.07 -20.87
N THR A 544 -29.96 -7.20 -20.36
CA THR A 544 -31.19 -6.97 -21.13
C THR A 544 -31.46 -5.48 -21.33
N PHE A 545 -31.06 -4.63 -20.38
CA PHE A 545 -31.19 -3.18 -20.46
C PHE A 545 -29.90 -2.51 -20.98
N PHE A 546 -28.74 -3.01 -20.54
CA PHE A 546 -27.41 -2.49 -20.84
C PHE A 546 -26.58 -3.56 -21.58
N PRO A 547 -26.87 -3.81 -22.87
CA PRO A 547 -26.21 -4.85 -23.64
C PRO A 547 -24.74 -4.51 -23.86
N TYR A 548 -23.84 -5.41 -23.44
CA TYR A 548 -22.40 -5.25 -23.62
C TYR A 548 -21.98 -5.56 -25.06
N THR A 549 -21.26 -4.63 -25.71
CA THR A 549 -20.63 -4.85 -27.02
C THR A 549 -19.15 -4.46 -26.97
N ARG A 550 -18.30 -5.43 -26.64
CA ARG A 550 -16.84 -5.24 -26.41
C ARG A 550 -16.16 -4.26 -27.38
N ASP A 551 -16.37 -4.41 -28.68
CA ASP A 551 -15.86 -3.47 -29.67
C ASP A 551 -16.89 -2.34 -29.93
N GLY A 552 -16.47 -1.09 -29.67
CA GLY A 552 -17.26 0.12 -29.91
C GLY A 552 -18.11 0.63 -28.75
N ASP A 553 -17.96 0.06 -27.55
CA ASP A 553 -18.61 0.47 -26.30
C ASP A 553 -17.57 1.08 -25.33
N PRO A 554 -17.40 2.42 -25.32
CA PRO A 554 -16.45 3.08 -24.42
C PRO A 554 -17.02 3.26 -23.00
N ASP A 555 -18.33 3.12 -22.84
CA ASP A 555 -19.09 3.25 -21.59
C ASP A 555 -19.26 1.87 -20.91
N GLU A 556 -18.29 0.98 -21.06
CA GLU A 556 -18.37 -0.41 -20.62
C GLU A 556 -18.67 -0.51 -19.11
N ILE A 557 -19.70 -1.28 -18.74
CA ILE A 557 -20.05 -1.54 -17.34
C ILE A 557 -19.66 -2.96 -16.95
N SER A 558 -18.97 -3.14 -15.82
CA SER A 558 -18.49 -4.43 -15.33
C SER A 558 -19.60 -5.30 -14.71
N ASN A 559 -19.27 -6.55 -14.39
CA ASN A 559 -20.19 -7.47 -13.72
C ASN A 559 -20.41 -7.13 -12.24
N GLU A 560 -19.43 -6.53 -11.57
CA GLU A 560 -19.55 -6.06 -10.18
C GLU A 560 -20.44 -4.82 -10.09
N MET A 561 -20.29 -3.87 -11.01
CA MET A 561 -21.21 -2.74 -11.11
C MET A 561 -22.63 -3.16 -11.53
N ALA A 562 -22.76 -4.17 -12.39
CA ALA A 562 -24.06 -4.78 -12.71
C ALA A 562 -24.71 -5.48 -11.49
N ALA A 563 -23.91 -6.09 -10.60
CA ALA A 563 -24.38 -6.67 -9.35
C ALA A 563 -24.77 -5.58 -8.34
N ALA A 564 -24.01 -4.48 -8.24
CA ALA A 564 -24.32 -3.31 -7.43
C ALA A 564 -25.60 -2.58 -7.88
N TRP A 565 -25.86 -2.52 -9.19
CA TRP A 565 -27.18 -2.14 -9.72
C TRP A 565 -28.27 -3.12 -9.28
N GLY A 566 -27.98 -4.43 -9.29
CA GLY A 566 -28.90 -5.48 -8.84
C GLY A 566 -29.30 -5.35 -7.37
N ALA A 567 -28.34 -5.04 -6.50
CA ALA A 567 -28.61 -4.73 -5.09
C ALA A 567 -29.50 -3.49 -4.97
N SER A 568 -29.21 -2.40 -5.69
CA SER A 568 -30.08 -1.22 -5.71
C SER A 568 -31.52 -1.55 -6.12
N ARG A 569 -31.73 -2.41 -7.13
CA ARG A 569 -33.08 -2.85 -7.54
C ARG A 569 -33.77 -3.77 -6.52
N ALA A 570 -33.01 -4.49 -5.67
CA ALA A 570 -33.56 -5.26 -4.56
C ALA A 570 -34.05 -4.33 -3.43
N ILE A 571 -33.29 -3.28 -3.12
CA ILE A 571 -33.68 -2.25 -2.15
C ILE A 571 -34.93 -1.50 -2.66
N ASP A 572 -34.96 -1.08 -3.92
CA ASP A 572 -36.15 -0.45 -4.53
C ASP A 572 -37.40 -1.34 -4.45
N ALA A 573 -37.24 -2.67 -4.52
CA ALA A 573 -38.33 -3.64 -4.36
C ALA A 573 -38.82 -3.74 -2.90
N LEU A 574 -37.89 -3.70 -1.94
CA LEU A 574 -38.16 -3.74 -0.50
C LEU A 574 -38.86 -2.46 -0.03
N GLU A 575 -38.29 -1.28 -0.35
CA GLU A 575 -38.88 0.04 -0.07
C GLU A 575 -40.33 0.11 -0.58
N LEU A 576 -40.55 -0.25 -1.85
CA LEU A 576 -41.88 -0.19 -2.47
C LEU A 576 -42.85 -1.19 -1.84
N ALA A 577 -42.40 -2.40 -1.49
CA ALA A 577 -43.26 -3.41 -0.85
C ALA A 577 -43.72 -2.97 0.55
N VAL A 578 -42.83 -2.33 1.32
CA VAL A 578 -43.15 -1.76 2.63
C VAL A 578 -44.05 -0.53 2.49
N ALA A 579 -43.79 0.35 1.52
CA ALA A 579 -44.57 1.57 1.27
C ALA A 579 -46.01 1.29 0.78
N ASP A 580 -46.21 0.28 -0.07
CA ASP A 580 -47.54 -0.18 -0.52
C ASP A 580 -48.26 -1.03 0.55
N GLY A 581 -47.59 -1.40 1.65
CA GLY A 581 -48.16 -2.20 2.73
C GLY A 581 -48.48 -3.63 2.32
N LEU A 582 -47.58 -4.27 1.56
CA LEU A 582 -47.76 -5.63 1.06
C LEU A 582 -47.55 -6.67 2.18
N ASP A 583 -48.37 -7.72 2.17
CA ASP A 583 -48.29 -8.84 3.13
C ASP A 583 -47.14 -9.80 2.82
N LEU A 584 -45.91 -9.32 3.04
CA LEU A 584 -44.67 -10.09 2.86
C LEU A 584 -44.63 -11.34 3.74
N ALA A 585 -45.33 -11.34 4.88
CA ALA A 585 -45.41 -12.48 5.79
C ALA A 585 -46.47 -13.54 5.39
N GLY A 586 -47.37 -13.24 4.46
CA GLY A 586 -48.55 -14.07 4.16
C GLY A 586 -49.51 -14.21 5.35
N ALA A 587 -49.44 -13.32 6.33
CA ALA A 587 -50.07 -13.42 7.64
C ALA A 587 -51.40 -12.65 7.74
N GLY A 588 -51.73 -11.82 6.75
CA GLY A 588 -52.87 -10.91 6.75
C GLY A 588 -52.72 -9.72 7.70
N THR A 589 -51.49 -9.42 8.12
CA THR A 589 -51.13 -8.27 8.96
C THR A 589 -50.80 -7.05 8.10
N ALA A 590 -51.08 -5.85 8.62
CA ALA A 590 -50.86 -4.59 7.89
C ALA A 590 -49.52 -3.91 8.22
N ASP A 591 -48.76 -4.48 9.16
CA ASP A 591 -47.47 -3.97 9.62
C ASP A 591 -46.35 -4.83 8.98
N SER A 592 -45.31 -4.19 8.46
CA SER A 592 -44.13 -4.90 7.90
C SER A 592 -43.34 -5.59 9.01
N LEU A 593 -42.86 -6.81 8.74
CA LEU A 593 -41.89 -7.50 9.59
C LEU A 593 -40.43 -7.10 9.32
N VAL A 594 -40.19 -6.26 8.31
CA VAL A 594 -38.86 -5.79 7.89
C VAL A 594 -38.78 -4.27 7.86
N SER A 595 -37.63 -3.74 8.26
CA SER A 595 -37.23 -2.36 7.97
C SER A 595 -36.65 -2.29 6.56
N ALA A 596 -36.99 -1.25 5.81
CA ALA A 596 -36.39 -0.97 4.51
C ALA A 596 -35.21 0.02 4.62
N ASP A 597 -35.06 0.68 5.77
CA ASP A 597 -34.08 1.73 6.03
C ASP A 597 -32.89 1.24 6.88
N ASP A 598 -32.89 -0.02 7.35
CA ASP A 598 -31.81 -0.64 8.14
C ASP A 598 -31.23 -1.84 7.36
N LEU A 599 -30.11 -1.64 6.65
CA LEU A 599 -29.65 -2.57 5.60
C LEU A 599 -28.18 -3.00 5.75
N ALA A 600 -27.92 -4.29 5.55
CA ALA A 600 -26.57 -4.84 5.39
C ALA A 600 -26.43 -5.55 4.03
N VAL A 601 -25.21 -5.77 3.54
CA VAL A 601 -24.95 -6.58 2.32
C VAL A 601 -23.83 -7.58 2.53
N THR A 602 -23.96 -8.80 1.98
CA THR A 602 -22.97 -9.85 2.13
C THR A 602 -22.93 -10.84 0.96
N GLY A 603 -21.82 -11.56 0.87
CA GLY A 603 -21.57 -12.63 -0.09
C GLY A 603 -20.15 -13.16 0.06
N PHE A 604 -19.91 -14.36 -0.48
CA PHE A 604 -18.63 -15.08 -0.39
C PHE A 604 -17.92 -15.17 -1.75
N SER A 605 -16.59 -15.08 -1.79
CA SER A 605 -15.79 -15.14 -3.02
C SER A 605 -16.15 -13.99 -3.97
N ILE A 606 -16.43 -14.26 -5.25
CA ILE A 606 -16.97 -13.29 -6.20
C ILE A 606 -18.26 -12.60 -5.71
N ASN A 607 -19.07 -13.27 -4.89
CA ASN A 607 -20.25 -12.65 -4.29
C ASN A 607 -19.87 -11.67 -3.15
N GLY A 608 -18.69 -11.81 -2.55
CA GLY A 608 -18.11 -10.83 -1.62
C GLY A 608 -17.63 -9.57 -2.34
N LYS A 609 -17.01 -9.74 -3.52
CA LYS A 609 -16.67 -8.63 -4.45
C LYS A 609 -17.94 -7.87 -4.87
N TYR A 610 -19.00 -8.59 -5.24
CA TYR A 610 -20.33 -8.01 -5.50
C TYR A 610 -20.91 -7.29 -4.27
N ALA A 611 -20.75 -7.82 -3.05
CA ALA A 611 -21.21 -7.17 -1.83
C ALA A 611 -20.43 -5.88 -1.53
N PHE A 612 -19.11 -5.88 -1.68
CA PHE A 612 -18.26 -4.69 -1.53
C PHE A 612 -18.67 -3.57 -2.48
N VAL A 613 -18.69 -3.84 -3.79
CA VAL A 613 -19.06 -2.84 -4.81
C VAL A 613 -20.54 -2.40 -4.68
N SER A 614 -21.42 -3.26 -4.15
CA SER A 614 -22.78 -2.85 -3.78
C SER A 614 -22.77 -1.82 -2.64
N GLY A 615 -22.03 -2.09 -1.57
CA GLY A 615 -21.90 -1.19 -0.42
C GLY A 615 -21.21 0.14 -0.77
N VAL A 616 -20.18 0.13 -1.62
CA VAL A 616 -19.49 1.34 -2.08
C VAL A 616 -20.43 2.25 -2.90
N PHE A 617 -21.24 1.68 -3.80
CA PHE A 617 -22.06 2.44 -4.75
C PHE A 617 -23.57 2.49 -4.44
N ASP A 618 -24.03 2.14 -3.24
CA ASP A 618 -25.40 2.43 -2.76
C ASP A 618 -25.38 2.87 -1.29
N ASP A 619 -25.58 4.17 -1.06
CA ASP A 619 -25.49 4.79 0.27
C ASP A 619 -26.62 4.43 1.23
N ARG A 620 -27.58 3.60 0.80
CA ARG A 620 -28.62 3.00 1.67
C ARG A 620 -28.11 1.78 2.47
N ILE A 621 -26.91 1.28 2.19
CA ILE A 621 -26.38 0.05 2.81
C ILE A 621 -25.51 0.40 4.02
N ASP A 622 -26.06 0.29 5.22
CA ASP A 622 -25.39 0.65 6.49
C ASP A 622 -24.18 -0.22 6.83
N VAL A 623 -24.23 -1.52 6.52
CA VAL A 623 -23.14 -2.47 6.88
C VAL A 623 -22.72 -3.31 5.68
N THR A 624 -21.47 -3.15 5.23
CA THR A 624 -20.89 -3.89 4.11
C THR A 624 -20.08 -5.07 4.64
N MET A 625 -20.53 -6.30 4.38
CA MET A 625 -19.93 -7.54 4.94
C MET A 625 -19.39 -8.45 3.82
N PRO A 626 -18.33 -8.06 3.09
CA PRO A 626 -17.73 -8.89 2.06
C PRO A 626 -17.01 -10.08 2.71
N SER A 627 -17.15 -11.27 2.12
CA SER A 627 -16.42 -12.46 2.55
C SER A 627 -15.56 -13.05 1.44
N ALA A 628 -14.31 -13.37 1.78
CA ALA A 628 -13.28 -13.86 0.86
C ALA A 628 -13.22 -13.06 -0.47
N ALA A 629 -13.15 -11.73 -0.34
CA ALA A 629 -13.36 -10.79 -1.43
C ALA A 629 -12.07 -10.27 -2.09
N GLY A 630 -10.95 -10.15 -1.38
CA GLY A 630 -9.63 -9.77 -1.90
C GLY A 630 -9.56 -8.80 -3.08
N SER A 631 -8.82 -9.19 -4.13
CA SER A 631 -8.64 -8.44 -5.40
C SER A 631 -9.99 -8.08 -6.03
N THR A 632 -10.20 -6.84 -6.51
CA THR A 632 -11.52 -6.22 -6.88
C THR A 632 -12.57 -6.13 -5.75
N GLY A 633 -12.22 -6.58 -4.55
CA GLY A 633 -12.88 -6.33 -3.27
C GLY A 633 -12.09 -5.29 -2.45
N PRO A 634 -12.00 -5.44 -1.11
CA PRO A 634 -11.34 -4.45 -0.25
C PRO A 634 -9.80 -4.46 -0.30
N ALA A 635 -9.14 -5.50 -0.84
CA ALA A 635 -7.69 -5.62 -0.76
C ALA A 635 -6.97 -4.76 -1.82
N PRO A 636 -5.92 -4.01 -1.44
CA PRO A 636 -5.23 -3.08 -2.33
C PRO A 636 -4.37 -3.81 -3.36
N TYR A 637 -4.23 -3.22 -4.55
CA TYR A 637 -3.43 -3.78 -5.64
C TYR A 637 -1.92 -3.63 -5.42
N ARG A 638 -1.49 -2.55 -4.73
CA ARG A 638 -0.07 -2.24 -4.47
C ARG A 638 0.59 -3.07 -3.38
N TYR A 639 -0.19 -3.67 -2.49
CA TYR A 639 0.28 -4.45 -1.34
C TYR A 639 -0.41 -5.81 -1.37
N ALA A 640 0.06 -6.62 -2.31
CA ALA A 640 -0.37 -7.97 -2.62
C ALA A 640 0.68 -8.95 -2.08
N SER A 641 0.30 -9.75 -1.09
CA SER A 641 1.19 -10.79 -0.56
C SER A 641 1.42 -11.87 -1.62
N THR A 642 2.66 -12.10 -2.07
CA THR A 642 2.93 -13.06 -3.17
C THR A 642 3.91 -14.17 -2.77
N GLU A 643 4.38 -14.14 -1.53
CA GLU A 643 5.16 -15.20 -0.88
C GLU A 643 4.30 -15.85 0.23
N VAL A 644 4.69 -17.03 0.70
CA VAL A 644 4.08 -17.62 1.90
C VAL A 644 4.70 -17.00 3.15
N HIS A 645 3.97 -16.13 3.82
CA HIS A 645 4.41 -15.50 5.07
C HIS A 645 4.03 -16.36 6.29
N ASP A 646 5.03 -16.96 6.94
CA ASP A 646 4.87 -17.74 8.18
C ASP A 646 4.78 -16.84 9.43
N TYR A 647 3.76 -17.09 10.27
CA TYR A 647 3.51 -16.40 11.53
C TYR A 647 3.57 -17.34 12.74
N ALA A 648 3.66 -16.78 13.95
CA ALA A 648 3.64 -17.58 15.18
C ALA A 648 2.29 -18.28 15.46
N TRP A 649 1.24 -17.90 14.73
CA TRP A 649 -0.16 -18.34 14.91
C TRP A 649 -0.78 -19.01 13.66
N GLY A 650 -0.13 -18.93 12.49
CA GLY A 650 -0.67 -19.39 11.20
C GLY A 650 0.26 -19.01 10.04
N SER A 651 -0.24 -18.96 8.82
CA SER A 651 0.49 -18.43 7.65
C SER A 651 -0.46 -17.72 6.68
N SER A 652 0.06 -16.72 5.96
CA SER A 652 -0.58 -16.20 4.74
C SER A 652 -0.02 -16.92 3.52
N SER A 653 -0.85 -17.17 2.49
CA SER A 653 -0.53 -18.11 1.41
C SER A 653 -0.36 -17.47 0.01
N GLY A 654 -0.41 -16.15 -0.07
CA GLY A 654 -0.34 -15.35 -1.30
C GLY A 654 -1.62 -14.53 -1.57
N SER A 655 -1.82 -14.08 -2.81
CA SER A 655 -2.95 -13.21 -3.20
C SER A 655 -3.31 -13.29 -4.70
N GLU A 656 -4.61 -13.14 -5.05
CA GLU A 656 -5.01 -12.76 -6.42
C GLU A 656 -4.43 -11.38 -6.77
N VAL A 657 -3.44 -11.32 -7.66
CA VAL A 657 -2.84 -10.04 -8.09
C VAL A 657 -3.72 -9.31 -9.13
N MET A 658 -3.39 -8.06 -9.49
CA MET A 658 -4.11 -7.33 -10.56
C MET A 658 -4.11 -8.10 -11.89
N GLY A 659 -2.99 -8.77 -12.22
CA GLY A 659 -2.88 -9.69 -13.36
C GLY A 659 -3.89 -10.83 -13.29
N ASP A 660 -4.09 -11.46 -12.12
CA ASP A 660 -5.11 -12.49 -11.94
C ASP A 660 -6.52 -11.93 -12.14
N THR A 661 -6.80 -10.74 -11.60
CA THR A 661 -8.09 -10.06 -11.81
C THR A 661 -8.40 -9.87 -13.30
N ILE A 662 -7.41 -9.46 -14.09
CA ILE A 662 -7.54 -9.18 -15.53
C ILE A 662 -7.66 -10.47 -16.38
N ARG A 663 -6.98 -11.55 -15.97
CA ARG A 663 -6.89 -12.85 -16.69
C ARG A 663 -8.00 -13.84 -16.30
N HIS A 664 -8.23 -14.03 -15.01
CA HIS A 664 -9.13 -15.05 -14.42
C HIS A 664 -10.59 -14.78 -14.77
N ASN A 665 -11.07 -13.57 -14.47
CA ASN A 665 -12.49 -13.22 -14.50
C ASN A 665 -12.69 -11.87 -15.19
N PRO A 666 -12.50 -11.77 -16.53
CA PRO A 666 -12.59 -10.50 -17.27
C PRO A 666 -14.01 -9.91 -17.38
N GLY A 667 -14.96 -10.42 -16.61
CA GLY A 667 -16.22 -9.75 -16.31
C GLY A 667 -16.10 -8.69 -15.20
N ARG A 668 -15.13 -8.82 -14.28
CA ARG A 668 -14.96 -7.96 -13.09
C ARG A 668 -14.63 -6.51 -13.41
N THR A 669 -13.75 -6.29 -14.39
CA THR A 669 -13.21 -4.96 -14.73
C THR A 669 -13.32 -4.62 -16.22
N THR A 670 -13.30 -3.32 -16.54
CA THR A 670 -13.38 -2.77 -17.91
C THR A 670 -12.15 -3.11 -18.76
N GLU A 671 -12.23 -2.94 -20.09
CA GLU A 671 -11.07 -2.97 -20.99
C GLU A 671 -10.13 -1.76 -20.78
N LEU A 672 -10.61 -0.64 -20.19
CA LEU A 672 -9.76 0.48 -19.80
C LEU A 672 -8.88 0.12 -18.60
N PHE A 673 -9.41 -0.58 -17.59
CA PHE A 673 -8.65 -1.06 -16.44
C PHE A 673 -7.44 -1.91 -16.83
N ARG A 674 -7.56 -2.69 -17.91
CA ARG A 674 -6.47 -3.55 -18.40
C ARG A 674 -5.22 -2.76 -18.83
N ARG A 675 -5.34 -1.45 -19.05
CA ARG A 675 -4.23 -0.57 -19.43
C ARG A 675 -3.33 -0.14 -18.27
N PHE A 676 -3.66 -0.47 -17.02
CA PHE A 676 -2.71 -0.34 -15.91
C PHE A 676 -1.56 -1.35 -15.98
N LEU A 677 -1.71 -2.38 -16.81
CA LEU A 677 -0.70 -3.39 -17.11
C LEU A 677 -0.19 -3.23 -18.56
N GLU A 678 1.08 -3.53 -18.79
CA GLU A 678 1.72 -3.31 -20.09
C GLU A 678 1.35 -4.38 -21.14
N PRO A 679 0.89 -4.00 -22.35
CA PRO A 679 0.51 -4.98 -23.37
C PRO A 679 1.61 -5.97 -23.78
N PHE A 680 1.24 -7.23 -24.04
CA PHE A 680 2.06 -8.30 -24.65
C PHE A 680 3.44 -8.59 -23.99
N HIS A 681 3.61 -8.18 -22.74
CA HIS A 681 4.75 -8.50 -21.87
C HIS A 681 4.25 -9.34 -20.68
N PHE A 682 5.18 -9.99 -19.96
CA PHE A 682 4.94 -10.44 -18.59
C PHE A 682 5.19 -9.29 -17.62
N TYR A 683 4.56 -9.34 -16.45
CA TYR A 683 4.59 -8.22 -15.50
C TYR A 683 5.82 -8.27 -14.59
N GLU A 684 6.95 -7.77 -15.11
CA GLU A 684 8.16 -7.56 -14.33
C GLU A 684 7.85 -6.71 -13.08
N ARG A 685 8.19 -7.24 -11.91
CA ARG A 685 8.04 -6.54 -10.63
C ARG A 685 8.97 -5.33 -10.61
N VAL A 686 8.39 -4.14 -10.46
CA VAL A 686 9.17 -2.90 -10.30
C VAL A 686 9.95 -2.95 -8.98
N ASP A 687 11.25 -2.60 -9.02
CA ASP A 687 12.13 -2.53 -7.84
C ASP A 687 11.46 -1.75 -6.68
N GLY A 688 11.11 -2.47 -5.61
CA GLY A 688 10.46 -1.88 -4.42
C GLY A 688 8.93 -1.80 -4.47
N ALA A 689 8.27 -2.39 -5.46
CA ALA A 689 6.83 -2.64 -5.44
C ALA A 689 6.49 -3.93 -4.67
N HIS A 690 5.34 -3.93 -3.99
CA HIS A 690 4.79 -5.09 -3.29
C HIS A 690 3.50 -5.60 -3.97
N GLY A 691 3.35 -5.35 -5.26
CA GLY A 691 2.11 -5.57 -6.00
C GLY A 691 2.10 -4.78 -7.31
N TYR A 692 0.91 -4.60 -7.87
CA TYR A 692 0.70 -4.05 -9.21
C TYR A 692 -0.22 -2.81 -9.15
N GLY A 693 -0.59 -2.25 -10.31
CA GLY A 693 -1.49 -1.10 -10.35
C GLY A 693 -0.85 0.22 -9.91
N LEU A 694 0.47 0.34 -9.94
CA LEU A 694 1.22 1.51 -9.44
C LEU A 694 0.75 2.85 -10.01
N ARG A 695 0.15 2.85 -11.21
CA ARG A 695 -0.37 4.03 -11.92
C ARG A 695 -1.86 4.32 -11.65
N LEU A 696 -2.59 3.47 -10.92
CA LEU A 696 -4.01 3.66 -10.56
C LEU A 696 -4.15 4.84 -9.58
N PRO A 697 -5.01 5.86 -9.83
CA PRO A 697 -4.99 7.10 -9.04
C PRO A 697 -5.72 7.01 -7.68
N TYR A 698 -6.20 5.82 -7.33
CA TYR A 698 -6.71 5.41 -6.03
C TYR A 698 -6.23 3.97 -5.77
N ASP A 699 -6.55 3.41 -4.62
CA ASP A 699 -6.47 1.96 -4.35
C ASP A 699 -7.67 1.51 -3.48
N GLN A 700 -7.86 0.21 -3.26
CA GLN A 700 -9.09 -0.29 -2.64
C GLN A 700 -9.32 0.21 -1.21
N ASN A 701 -8.26 0.61 -0.48
CA ASN A 701 -8.38 1.28 0.82
C ASN A 701 -9.12 2.62 0.74
N ASP A 702 -9.03 3.33 -0.39
CA ASP A 702 -9.74 4.59 -0.59
C ASP A 702 -11.24 4.32 -0.77
N LEU A 703 -11.60 3.23 -1.45
CA LEU A 703 -12.99 2.81 -1.61
C LEU A 703 -13.59 2.29 -0.29
N VAL A 704 -12.82 1.56 0.54
CA VAL A 704 -13.21 1.27 1.93
C VAL A 704 -13.43 2.57 2.70
N ALA A 705 -12.56 3.58 2.57
CA ALA A 705 -12.74 4.87 3.22
C ALA A 705 -14.00 5.62 2.73
N THR A 706 -14.42 5.46 1.47
CA THR A 706 -15.69 6.05 0.98
C THR A 706 -16.94 5.49 1.65
N LEU A 707 -16.88 4.36 2.36
CA LEU A 707 -18.02 3.84 3.12
C LEU A 707 -18.37 4.70 4.34
N ALA A 708 -17.39 5.39 4.95
CA ALA A 708 -17.59 6.17 6.17
C ALA A 708 -18.81 7.12 6.07
N PRO A 709 -19.74 7.16 7.04
CA PRO A 709 -19.73 6.49 8.35
C PRO A 709 -20.34 5.07 8.36
N ARG A 710 -20.74 4.52 7.20
CA ARG A 710 -21.32 3.19 7.09
C ARG A 710 -20.24 2.14 7.42
N ALA A 711 -20.62 1.04 8.05
CA ALA A 711 -19.69 0.07 8.61
C ALA A 711 -19.19 -0.95 7.58
N ILE A 712 -18.04 -1.57 7.85
CA ILE A 712 -17.49 -2.69 7.08
C ILE A 712 -17.04 -3.85 7.99
N VAL A 713 -17.33 -5.09 7.59
CA VAL A 713 -16.90 -6.32 8.27
C VAL A 713 -16.31 -7.29 7.25
N VAL A 714 -14.99 -7.39 7.18
CA VAL A 714 -14.31 -8.29 6.22
C VAL A 714 -14.18 -9.70 6.80
N ASN A 715 -14.97 -10.64 6.28
CA ASN A 715 -14.99 -12.07 6.67
C ASN A 715 -13.99 -12.88 5.82
N HIS A 716 -12.79 -13.16 6.33
CA HIS A 716 -11.68 -13.71 5.53
C HIS A 716 -10.99 -14.88 6.25
N THR A 717 -10.09 -15.56 5.56
CA THR A 717 -9.27 -16.65 6.13
C THR A 717 -7.80 -16.30 6.00
N LEU A 718 -7.01 -16.50 7.06
CA LEU A 718 -5.62 -16.04 7.06
C LEU A 718 -4.77 -16.75 5.97
N ASP A 719 -5.02 -18.04 5.71
CA ASP A 719 -4.34 -18.85 4.69
C ASP A 719 -5.03 -18.87 3.30
N ASP A 720 -5.81 -17.84 2.93
CA ASP A 720 -6.53 -17.76 1.64
C ASP A 720 -5.83 -16.91 0.56
N TYR A 721 -5.26 -17.60 -0.43
CA TYR A 721 -4.66 -17.00 -1.63
C TYR A 721 -5.65 -16.16 -2.45
N ALA A 722 -6.95 -16.47 -2.46
CA ALA A 722 -7.89 -15.70 -3.29
C ALA A 722 -8.22 -14.31 -2.70
N ASP A 723 -7.72 -14.02 -1.49
CA ASP A 723 -8.25 -12.99 -0.61
C ASP A 723 -7.24 -11.89 -0.24
N ASN A 724 -5.93 -12.17 -0.30
CA ASN A 724 -4.90 -11.22 0.18
C ASN A 724 -5.16 -10.78 1.63
N SER A 725 -5.25 -11.72 2.56
CA SER A 725 -5.64 -11.45 3.97
C SER A 725 -4.84 -10.31 4.63
N GLU A 726 -3.55 -10.21 4.32
CA GLU A 726 -2.64 -9.13 4.74
C GLU A 726 -3.02 -7.76 4.16
N GLY A 727 -3.37 -7.72 2.87
CA GLY A 727 -3.82 -6.52 2.19
C GLY A 727 -5.21 -6.06 2.64
N ASP A 728 -6.14 -7.00 2.89
CA ASP A 728 -7.46 -6.68 3.46
C ASP A 728 -7.33 -6.08 4.87
N ALA A 729 -6.46 -6.65 5.73
CA ALA A 729 -6.17 -6.09 7.05
C ALA A 729 -5.57 -4.68 6.97
N LEU A 730 -4.60 -4.49 6.07
CA LEU A 730 -3.96 -3.21 5.80
C LEU A 730 -4.97 -2.17 5.30
N SER A 731 -5.84 -2.55 4.37
CA SER A 731 -6.91 -1.72 3.82
C SER A 731 -7.81 -1.16 4.91
N LEU A 732 -8.24 -2.03 5.83
CA LEU A 732 -9.06 -1.63 6.98
C LEU A 732 -8.29 -0.73 7.95
N THR A 733 -7.05 -1.07 8.28
CA THR A 733 -6.18 -0.27 9.16
C THR A 733 -5.94 1.14 8.61
N VAL A 734 -5.76 1.27 7.30
CA VAL A 734 -5.58 2.57 6.61
C VAL A 734 -6.91 3.34 6.53
N ALA A 735 -8.03 2.68 6.23
CA ALA A 735 -9.33 3.31 6.14
C ALA A 735 -9.82 3.89 7.48
N LYS A 736 -9.55 3.21 8.62
CA LYS A 736 -9.91 3.69 9.98
C LYS A 736 -9.49 5.14 10.24
N LEU A 737 -8.30 5.53 9.77
CA LEU A 737 -7.76 6.88 9.94
C LEU A 737 -8.63 7.95 9.28
N THR A 738 -9.29 7.60 8.16
CA THR A 738 -10.24 8.49 7.49
C THR A 738 -11.56 8.58 8.26
N TYR A 739 -12.06 7.47 8.82
CA TYR A 739 -13.23 7.48 9.72
C TYR A 739 -12.97 8.37 10.94
N GLU A 740 -11.82 8.20 11.62
CA GLU A 740 -11.41 8.97 12.78
C GLU A 740 -11.24 10.46 12.47
N TRP A 741 -10.58 10.81 11.35
CA TRP A 741 -10.42 12.19 10.90
C TRP A 741 -11.75 12.88 10.54
N LEU A 742 -12.73 12.13 10.02
CA LEU A 742 -14.09 12.60 9.80
C LEU A 742 -14.92 12.73 11.10
N GLY A 743 -14.39 12.27 12.23
CA GLY A 743 -15.01 12.37 13.56
C GLY A 743 -15.88 11.17 13.94
N TYR A 744 -15.70 10.02 13.29
CA TYR A 744 -16.38 8.75 13.59
C TYR A 744 -15.48 7.79 14.37
N ASP A 745 -16.07 6.79 15.01
CA ASP A 745 -15.32 5.75 15.74
C ASP A 745 -14.86 4.67 14.74
N GLY A 746 -13.61 4.78 14.26
CA GLY A 746 -13.04 3.85 13.28
C GLY A 746 -12.90 2.43 13.84
N ASP A 747 -12.57 2.29 15.12
CA ASP A 747 -12.55 1.00 15.81
C ASP A 747 -13.95 0.38 15.91
N ASP A 748 -15.01 1.19 16.03
CA ASP A 748 -16.36 0.66 16.06
C ASP A 748 -16.96 0.33 14.68
N LEU A 749 -16.58 1.05 13.63
CA LEU A 749 -17.18 0.92 12.29
C LEU A 749 -16.41 0.04 11.31
N VAL A 750 -15.14 -0.25 11.57
CA VAL A 750 -14.26 -1.02 10.66
C VAL A 750 -13.76 -2.28 11.35
N LYS A 751 -14.30 -3.44 10.97
CA LYS A 751 -14.07 -4.74 11.62
C LYS A 751 -13.35 -5.75 10.73
N TYR A 752 -12.40 -6.47 11.31
CA TYR A 752 -11.64 -7.54 10.68
C TYR A 752 -12.03 -8.88 11.29
N ASN A 753 -12.69 -9.77 10.53
CA ASN A 753 -13.31 -10.99 11.08
C ASN A 753 -12.60 -12.25 10.54
N TYR A 754 -11.63 -12.74 11.30
CA TYR A 754 -10.68 -13.78 10.84
C TYR A 754 -10.96 -15.18 11.37
N ARG A 755 -10.57 -16.20 10.59
CA ARG A 755 -10.33 -17.57 11.06
C ARG A 755 -8.93 -18.05 10.69
N ASP A 756 -8.28 -18.76 11.61
CA ASP A 756 -6.84 -19.06 11.59
C ASP A 756 -6.36 -19.87 10.38
N SER A 757 -7.21 -20.71 9.79
CA SER A 757 -6.83 -21.60 8.68
C SER A 757 -8.03 -22.23 7.95
N GLY A 758 -7.74 -22.81 6.79
CA GLY A 758 -8.64 -23.65 5.99
C GLY A 758 -9.00 -23.05 4.63
N GLY A 759 -8.10 -22.28 4.01
CA GLY A 759 -8.13 -21.81 2.63
C GLY A 759 -9.38 -21.01 2.25
N HIS A 760 -9.68 -20.96 0.94
CA HIS A 760 -10.82 -20.21 0.42
C HIS A 760 -12.16 -20.71 0.96
N GLY A 761 -12.75 -19.99 1.92
CA GLY A 761 -13.96 -20.40 2.62
C GLY A 761 -14.44 -19.45 3.72
N GLU A 762 -15.75 -19.46 3.94
CA GLU A 762 -16.43 -18.84 5.08
C GLU A 762 -17.07 -19.93 5.96
N ASP A 763 -17.17 -19.71 7.27
CA ASP A 763 -17.84 -20.64 8.19
C ASP A 763 -18.95 -19.96 9.03
N ALA A 764 -19.64 -20.76 9.85
CA ALA A 764 -20.67 -20.26 10.75
C ALA A 764 -20.10 -19.40 11.91
N THR A 765 -18.80 -19.48 12.20
CA THR A 765 -18.13 -18.64 13.21
C THR A 765 -17.99 -17.20 12.72
N HIS A 766 -17.58 -17.00 11.46
CA HIS A 766 -17.59 -15.67 10.81
C HIS A 766 -18.99 -15.05 10.89
N ARG A 767 -20.01 -15.77 10.44
CA ARG A 767 -21.40 -15.28 10.39
C ARG A 767 -22.01 -15.03 11.75
N ALA A 768 -21.70 -15.84 12.75
CA ALA A 768 -22.16 -15.62 14.13
C ALA A 768 -21.60 -14.31 14.70
N ARG A 769 -20.29 -14.05 14.51
CA ARG A 769 -19.67 -12.78 14.91
C ARG A 769 -20.23 -11.58 14.15
N ALA A 770 -20.42 -11.73 12.83
CA ALA A 770 -21.04 -10.69 12.01
C ALA A 770 -22.47 -10.38 12.48
N SER A 771 -23.26 -11.41 12.79
CA SER A 771 -24.63 -11.25 13.33
C SER A 771 -24.65 -10.55 14.70
N GLU A 772 -23.69 -10.87 15.59
CA GLU A 772 -23.53 -10.20 16.89
C GLU A 772 -23.10 -8.73 16.73
N TYR A 773 -22.32 -8.41 15.68
CA TYR A 773 -22.03 -7.03 15.30
C TYR A 773 -23.24 -6.30 14.68
N LEU A 774 -24.07 -6.96 13.87
CA LEU A 774 -25.31 -6.36 13.37
C LEU A 774 -26.29 -6.02 14.51
N ASP A 775 -26.38 -6.88 15.53
CA ASP A 775 -27.20 -6.61 16.73
C ASP A 775 -26.65 -5.43 17.54
N HIS A 776 -25.32 -5.33 17.65
CA HIS A 776 -24.66 -4.16 18.22
C HIS A 776 -24.96 -2.88 17.43
N TYR A 777 -24.81 -2.91 16.10
CA TYR A 777 -24.97 -1.76 15.20
C TYR A 777 -26.43 -1.26 15.16
N PHE A 778 -27.39 -2.13 14.85
CA PHE A 778 -28.78 -1.73 14.65
C PHE A 778 -29.58 -1.56 15.96
N TYR A 779 -29.29 -2.33 17.00
CA TYR A 779 -30.06 -2.30 18.26
C TYR A 779 -29.29 -1.71 19.44
N GLY A 780 -28.02 -1.35 19.28
CA GLY A 780 -27.19 -0.81 20.38
C GLY A 780 -26.91 -1.84 21.46
N SER A 781 -26.87 -3.13 21.10
CA SER A 781 -26.57 -4.22 22.04
C SER A 781 -25.10 -4.17 22.51
N THR A 782 -24.68 -5.09 23.37
CA THR A 782 -23.28 -5.18 23.81
C THR A 782 -22.68 -6.49 23.35
N MET A 783 -21.79 -6.44 22.36
CA MET A 783 -20.98 -7.58 21.95
C MET A 783 -20.29 -8.23 23.14
N THR A 784 -20.17 -9.55 23.11
CA THR A 784 -19.38 -10.32 24.06
C THR A 784 -17.91 -9.88 24.01
N PRO A 785 -17.17 -9.89 25.13
CA PRO A 785 -15.76 -9.52 25.15
C PRO A 785 -14.92 -10.32 24.14
N GLU A 786 -15.27 -11.58 23.91
CA GLU A 786 -14.64 -12.48 22.95
C GLU A 786 -14.83 -12.01 21.50
N VAL A 787 -16.07 -11.68 21.09
CA VAL A 787 -16.36 -11.20 19.73
C VAL A 787 -15.85 -9.77 19.51
N ALA A 788 -16.05 -8.88 20.47
CA ALA A 788 -15.53 -7.51 20.43
C ALA A 788 -14.00 -7.49 20.27
N THR A 789 -13.28 -8.40 20.94
CA THR A 789 -11.83 -8.57 20.78
C THR A 789 -11.49 -9.12 19.39
N ALA A 790 -12.17 -10.18 18.94
CA ALA A 790 -11.90 -10.81 17.65
C ALA A 790 -12.08 -9.86 16.46
N LEU A 791 -13.19 -9.11 16.44
CA LEU A 791 -13.53 -8.18 15.33
C LEU A 791 -12.67 -6.91 15.30
N SER A 792 -12.00 -6.56 16.40
CA SER A 792 -11.19 -5.35 16.54
C SER A 792 -9.68 -5.63 16.51
N THR A 793 -9.27 -6.88 16.26
CA THR A 793 -7.85 -7.28 16.22
C THR A 793 -7.37 -7.48 14.78
N ASP A 794 -6.45 -6.63 14.35
CA ASP A 794 -5.57 -6.91 13.20
C ASP A 794 -4.41 -7.81 13.70
N PRO A 795 -4.33 -9.10 13.28
CA PRO A 795 -3.30 -10.02 13.73
C PRO A 795 -1.93 -9.77 13.07
N PHE A 796 -1.92 -9.08 11.92
CA PHE A 796 -0.71 -8.75 11.16
C PHE A 796 -0.02 -7.52 11.76
N LEU A 797 -0.77 -6.46 12.04
CA LEU A 797 -0.28 -5.30 12.79
C LEU A 797 0.24 -5.71 14.17
N ALA A 798 -0.46 -6.62 14.86
CA ALA A 798 -0.05 -7.10 16.19
C ALA A 798 1.24 -7.94 16.20
N ASP A 799 1.59 -8.62 15.09
CA ASP A 799 2.85 -9.36 14.93
C ASP A 799 3.97 -8.49 14.33
N GLY A 800 3.66 -7.27 13.87
CA GLY A 800 4.59 -6.39 13.16
C GLY A 800 4.86 -6.85 11.72
N ALA A 801 3.86 -7.43 11.04
CA ALA A 801 3.96 -7.91 9.66
C ALA A 801 4.32 -6.79 8.68
N TYR A 802 3.65 -5.64 8.80
CA TYR A 802 3.85 -4.50 7.89
C TYR A 802 5.29 -3.98 7.93
N ASP A 803 5.91 -3.89 9.12
CA ASP A 803 7.33 -3.55 9.28
C ASP A 803 8.28 -4.62 8.73
N ARG A 804 7.86 -5.89 8.74
CA ARG A 804 8.68 -7.06 8.38
C ARG A 804 8.72 -7.31 6.87
N TYR A 805 7.59 -7.14 6.19
CA TYR A 805 7.41 -7.52 4.78
C TYR A 805 7.21 -6.33 3.83
N PHE A 806 6.68 -5.20 4.32
CA PHE A 806 6.31 -4.04 3.50
C PHE A 806 7.03 -2.72 3.90
N GLY A 807 8.05 -2.82 4.77
CA GLY A 807 8.88 -1.70 5.23
C GLY A 807 8.28 -0.84 6.36
N GLY A 808 7.02 -1.07 6.73
CA GLY A 808 6.29 -0.38 7.80
C GLY A 808 5.29 0.66 7.29
N LEU A 809 4.42 1.14 8.18
CA LEU A 809 3.38 2.10 7.80
C LEU A 809 3.96 3.45 7.27
N GLU A 810 5.17 3.82 7.71
CA GLU A 810 5.92 4.95 7.16
C GLU A 810 6.30 4.80 5.67
N THR A 811 6.48 3.57 5.15
CA THR A 811 6.74 3.32 3.72
C THR A 811 5.48 3.01 2.93
N ILE A 812 4.47 2.40 3.56
CA ILE A 812 3.20 2.06 2.91
C ILE A 812 2.35 3.32 2.66
N ALA A 813 2.22 4.16 3.68
CA ALA A 813 1.32 5.31 3.71
C ALA A 813 1.98 6.50 4.45
N PRO A 814 3.11 7.05 3.93
CA PRO A 814 3.89 8.11 4.61
C PRO A 814 3.07 9.35 4.98
N TRP A 815 1.98 9.60 4.25
CA TRP A 815 1.05 10.70 4.51
C TRP A 815 0.36 10.59 5.89
N MET A 816 0.19 9.39 6.45
CA MET A 816 -0.40 9.16 7.78
C MET A 816 0.31 9.95 8.87
N HIS A 817 1.63 9.78 8.98
CA HIS A 817 2.45 10.42 10.00
C HIS A 817 2.61 11.93 9.77
N SER A 818 2.37 12.41 8.55
CA SER A 818 2.54 13.82 8.20
C SER A 818 1.54 14.76 8.89
N ARG A 819 0.38 14.25 9.34
CA ARG A 819 -0.67 15.03 10.03
C ARG A 819 -0.48 15.12 11.54
N ASP A 820 0.35 14.26 12.13
CA ASP A 820 0.54 14.16 13.58
C ASP A 820 1.55 15.23 14.09
N ILE A 821 1.19 16.50 13.90
CA ILE A 821 2.04 17.65 14.22
C ILE A 821 1.91 18.02 15.70
N SER A 822 3.04 17.96 16.40
CA SER A 822 3.20 18.55 17.73
C SER A 822 4.10 19.79 17.64
N MET A 823 3.83 20.80 18.49
CA MET A 823 4.62 22.03 18.56
C MET A 823 4.71 22.52 20.02
N GLU A 824 5.93 22.80 20.47
CA GLU A 824 6.25 23.50 21.72
C GLU A 824 6.89 24.85 21.38
N VAL A 825 6.36 25.95 21.95
CA VAL A 825 6.76 27.33 21.63
C VAL A 825 7.44 27.98 22.83
N ALA A 826 8.64 28.53 22.62
CA ALA A 826 9.40 29.26 23.64
C ALA A 826 9.79 30.67 23.16
N LEU A 827 9.90 31.61 24.11
CA LEU A 827 10.15 33.04 23.87
C LEU A 827 11.35 33.55 24.69
N ASP A 828 12.20 34.38 24.09
CA ASP A 828 13.34 35.04 24.76
C ASP A 828 13.49 36.52 24.32
N PRO A 829 13.56 37.51 25.23
CA PRO A 829 13.31 37.43 26.67
C PRO A 829 11.80 37.47 26.97
N VAL A 830 11.38 36.67 27.96
CA VAL A 830 9.98 36.47 28.40
C VAL A 830 9.27 37.76 28.85
N ALA A 831 9.98 38.88 29.04
CA ALA A 831 9.37 40.16 29.37
C ALA A 831 10.10 41.39 28.80
N ILE A 832 9.31 42.38 28.37
CA ILE A 832 9.76 43.62 27.71
C ILE A 832 9.04 44.83 28.35
N ILE A 833 9.65 46.02 28.23
CA ILE A 833 9.10 47.27 28.78
C ILE A 833 8.27 48.01 27.72
N ALA A 834 7.07 48.44 28.10
CA ALA A 834 6.14 49.20 27.27
C ALA A 834 6.73 50.56 26.83
N GLY A 835 6.51 50.92 25.55
CA GLY A 835 6.88 52.24 25.03
C GLY A 835 8.38 52.48 24.73
N GLU A 836 9.27 51.53 25.04
CA GLU A 836 10.63 51.47 24.48
C GLU A 836 10.63 50.72 23.14
N SER A 837 11.75 50.68 22.42
CA SER A 837 11.94 49.79 21.26
C SER A 837 12.50 48.43 21.73
N GLY A 838 11.91 47.32 21.31
CA GLY A 838 12.23 45.97 21.79
C GLY A 838 12.20 44.89 20.71
N ALA A 839 12.57 43.67 21.08
CA ALA A 839 12.47 42.50 20.22
C ALA A 839 12.22 41.22 21.05
N VAL A 840 11.47 40.28 20.49
CA VAL A 840 11.21 38.95 21.04
C VAL A 840 11.73 37.93 20.04
N ASP A 841 12.65 37.07 20.45
CA ASP A 841 12.96 35.84 19.73
C ASP A 841 11.90 34.78 20.08
N VAL A 842 11.41 34.09 19.05
CA VAL A 842 10.52 32.92 19.18
C VAL A 842 11.23 31.70 18.61
N SER A 843 11.11 30.58 19.31
CA SER A 843 11.64 29.28 18.88
C SER A 843 10.61 28.17 19.07
N VAL A 844 10.52 27.26 18.10
CA VAL A 844 9.53 26.18 18.07
C VAL A 844 10.21 24.84 17.80
N THR A 845 9.82 23.81 18.54
CA THR A 845 10.30 22.43 18.40
C THR A 845 9.12 21.46 18.41
N GLY A 846 9.23 20.32 17.72
CA GLY A 846 8.14 19.34 17.65
C GLY A 846 8.36 18.23 16.62
N ALA A 847 7.41 17.31 16.54
CA ALA A 847 7.40 16.25 15.53
C ALA A 847 6.74 16.73 14.22
N ASN A 848 7.15 16.13 13.09
CA ASN A 848 6.53 16.32 11.78
C ASN A 848 6.53 17.76 11.25
N LEU A 849 7.48 18.57 11.73
CA LEU A 849 7.76 19.94 11.29
C LEU A 849 8.81 20.05 10.16
N ALA A 850 9.23 18.92 9.58
CA ALA A 850 10.10 18.94 8.40
C ALA A 850 9.29 19.40 7.17
N ASP A 851 9.91 20.22 6.32
CA ASP A 851 9.35 20.72 5.05
C ASP A 851 7.97 21.43 5.16
N ARG A 852 7.60 21.88 6.37
CA ARG A 852 6.43 22.73 6.66
C ARG A 852 6.80 24.22 6.60
N GLU A 853 5.85 25.09 6.27
CA GLU A 853 5.99 26.53 6.50
C GLU A 853 5.30 26.93 7.82
N LEU A 854 6.05 27.54 8.75
CA LEU A 854 5.53 27.99 10.04
C LEU A 854 5.54 29.53 10.12
N THR A 855 4.46 30.11 10.63
CA THR A 855 4.35 31.54 10.95
C THR A 855 4.05 31.71 12.44
N ALA A 856 4.69 32.69 13.07
CA ALA A 856 4.36 33.14 14.43
C ALA A 856 3.71 34.53 14.39
N THR A 857 2.58 34.68 15.08
CA THR A 857 1.77 35.90 15.11
C THR A 857 1.54 36.36 16.55
N LEU A 858 1.80 37.64 16.81
CA LEU A 858 1.59 38.31 18.08
C LEU A 858 0.22 38.99 18.11
N LEU A 859 -0.60 38.68 19.10
CA LEU A 859 -2.01 39.07 19.21
C LEU A 859 -2.32 39.84 20.52
N ASP A 860 -3.19 40.85 20.43
CA ASP A 860 -3.90 41.46 21.57
C ASP A 860 -5.34 40.91 21.60
N GLY A 861 -5.56 39.84 22.37
CA GLY A 861 -6.77 39.02 22.25
C GLY A 861 -6.83 38.32 20.89
N GLU A 862 -7.70 38.80 19.99
CA GLU A 862 -7.85 38.29 18.61
C GLU A 862 -7.28 39.27 17.55
N ASP A 863 -6.87 40.49 17.94
CA ASP A 863 -6.36 41.50 17.00
C ASP A 863 -4.84 41.29 16.74
N GLU A 864 -4.43 41.18 15.48
CA GLU A 864 -3.01 41.03 15.11
C GLU A 864 -2.20 42.32 15.30
N ILE A 865 -1.08 42.21 16.02
CA ILE A 865 -0.06 43.26 16.15
C ILE A 865 1.02 43.11 15.09
N ALA A 866 1.53 41.88 14.90
CA ALA A 866 2.60 41.56 13.96
C ALA A 866 2.69 40.05 13.71
N SER A 867 3.14 39.66 12.53
CA SER A 867 3.46 38.28 12.14
C SER A 867 4.88 38.17 11.56
N VAL A 868 5.53 37.03 11.79
CA VAL A 868 6.86 36.70 11.24
C VAL A 868 6.91 35.22 10.79
N PRO A 869 7.48 34.91 9.61
CA PRO A 869 7.80 33.54 9.26
C PRO A 869 8.92 33.01 10.17
N LEU A 870 8.95 31.69 10.38
CA LEU A 870 10.04 31.00 11.07
C LEU A 870 11.00 30.36 10.05
N GLU A 871 12.28 30.22 10.42
CA GLU A 871 13.29 29.48 9.66
C GLU A 871 13.80 28.27 10.49
N ALA A 872 13.88 27.09 9.89
CA ALA A 872 14.43 25.89 10.53
C ALA A 872 15.97 25.93 10.63
N ASP A 873 16.51 25.56 11.80
CA ASP A 873 17.95 25.31 11.95
C ASP A 873 18.32 23.82 11.81
N PRO A 874 19.62 23.48 11.64
CA PRO A 874 20.08 22.09 11.47
C PRO A 874 19.88 21.16 12.69
N SER A 875 19.24 21.62 13.76
CA SER A 875 18.80 20.79 14.89
C SER A 875 17.27 20.59 14.94
N GLY A 876 16.54 21.01 13.90
CA GLY A 876 15.08 20.89 13.83
C GLY A 876 14.34 21.95 14.65
N THR A 877 15.02 23.01 15.12
CA THR A 877 14.40 24.12 15.83
C THR A 877 14.06 25.24 14.86
N TRP A 878 12.78 25.57 14.73
CA TRP A 878 12.27 26.70 13.96
C TRP A 878 12.42 28.00 14.75
N LYS A 879 12.86 29.10 14.12
CA LYS A 879 13.20 30.37 14.81
C LYS A 879 12.73 31.61 14.04
N GLY A 880 12.31 32.63 14.77
CA GLY A 880 11.89 33.93 14.24
C GLY A 880 12.08 35.06 15.25
N ARG A 881 11.92 36.31 14.83
CA ARG A 881 12.08 37.49 15.70
C ARG A 881 11.06 38.58 15.40
N PHE A 882 10.23 38.91 16.38
CA PHE A 882 9.44 40.14 16.35
C PHE A 882 10.32 41.35 16.66
N ALA A 883 10.18 42.43 15.90
CA ALA A 883 10.75 43.73 16.20
C ALA A 883 9.61 44.70 16.54
N LEU A 884 9.63 45.26 17.76
CA LEU A 884 8.54 46.04 18.32
C LEU A 884 9.00 47.48 18.55
N ASP A 885 8.52 48.42 17.74
CA ASP A 885 8.90 49.84 17.82
C ASP A 885 7.70 50.78 17.58
N PRO A 886 7.10 51.35 18.64
CA PRO A 886 7.33 51.05 20.06
C PRO A 886 6.76 49.68 20.46
N VAL A 887 7.24 49.15 21.59
CA VAL A 887 6.61 48.02 22.29
C VAL A 887 5.17 48.40 22.72
N PRO A 888 4.19 47.47 22.64
CA PRO A 888 2.83 47.65 23.12
C PRO A 888 2.69 48.13 24.58
N ALA A 889 1.45 48.33 25.02
CA ALA A 889 1.15 48.70 26.41
C ALA A 889 1.50 47.56 27.39
N ALA A 890 1.53 47.86 28.69
CA ALA A 890 1.69 46.81 29.70
C ALA A 890 0.47 45.87 29.73
N GLY A 891 0.72 44.56 29.63
CA GLY A 891 -0.31 43.55 29.42
C GLY A 891 0.27 42.16 29.14
N GLU A 892 -0.61 41.18 28.95
CA GLU A 892 -0.28 39.85 28.46
C GLU A 892 -0.71 39.73 27.00
N TYR A 893 0.20 39.28 26.15
CA TYR A 893 0.01 39.14 24.71
C TYR A 893 0.23 37.67 24.31
N LEU A 894 -0.43 37.23 23.24
CA LEU A 894 -0.37 35.84 22.80
C LEU A 894 0.50 35.72 21.54
N VAL A 895 1.52 34.86 21.58
CA VAL A 895 2.26 34.42 20.38
C VAL A 895 1.66 33.09 19.96
N ARG A 896 0.85 33.11 18.89
CA ARG A 896 0.29 31.92 18.24
C ARG A 896 1.17 31.53 17.06
N VAL A 897 1.55 30.26 16.99
CA VAL A 897 2.26 29.65 15.86
C VAL A 897 1.28 28.80 15.07
N THR A 898 1.31 28.91 13.74
CA THR A 898 0.44 28.18 12.81
C THR A 898 1.26 27.51 11.71
N VAL A 899 0.84 26.34 11.25
CA VAL A 899 1.37 25.68 10.04
C VAL A 899 0.57 26.11 8.82
N ALA A 900 1.24 26.39 7.70
CA ALA A 900 0.55 26.76 6.46
C ALA A 900 -0.32 25.61 5.94
N GLY A 901 -1.61 25.89 5.68
CA GLY A 901 -2.57 24.94 5.11
C GLY A 901 -3.11 23.88 6.08
N GLN A 902 -2.89 24.01 7.39
CA GLN A 902 -3.34 23.04 8.40
C GLN A 902 -3.80 23.75 9.69
N ASP A 903 -4.80 23.20 10.37
CA ASP A 903 -5.34 23.73 11.65
C ASP A 903 -4.40 23.48 12.86
N ALA A 904 -3.18 23.01 12.64
CA ALA A 904 -2.18 22.78 13.67
C ALA A 904 -1.65 24.11 14.23
N THR A 905 -1.84 24.32 15.54
CA THR A 905 -1.42 25.54 16.24
C THR A 905 -0.77 25.25 17.60
N ALA A 906 0.08 26.16 18.07
CA ALA A 906 0.61 26.18 19.43
C ALA A 906 0.85 27.62 19.92
N GLU A 907 0.83 27.85 21.23
CA GLU A 907 0.74 29.19 21.79
C GLU A 907 1.68 29.41 22.98
N ALA A 908 2.20 30.63 23.13
CA ALA A 908 2.98 31.08 24.27
C ALA A 908 2.62 32.53 24.69
N THR A 909 2.63 32.82 25.99
CA THR A 909 2.32 34.17 26.52
C THR A 909 3.56 35.04 26.62
N LEU A 910 3.49 36.26 26.08
CA LEU A 910 4.46 37.34 26.25
C LEU A 910 3.96 38.35 27.29
N THR A 911 4.75 38.68 28.32
CA THR A 911 4.37 39.69 29.32
C THR A 911 5.08 41.02 29.07
N VAL A 912 4.33 42.07 28.75
CA VAL A 912 4.84 43.45 28.65
C VAL A 912 4.56 44.19 29.96
N ARG A 913 5.54 44.96 30.47
CA ARG A 913 5.45 45.68 31.76
C ARG A 913 5.71 47.17 31.61
N ASP A 914 5.13 47.98 32.49
CA ASP A 914 5.45 49.40 32.58
C ASP A 914 6.89 49.63 33.07
N ALA A 915 7.48 50.76 32.66
CA ALA A 915 8.75 51.22 33.21
C ALA A 915 8.61 51.58 34.71
N PRO A 916 9.62 51.31 35.55
CA PRO A 916 9.53 51.49 37.00
C PRO A 916 9.43 52.97 37.39
N THR A 917 8.74 53.25 38.50
CA THR A 917 8.36 54.60 38.90
C THR A 917 9.17 55.15 40.08
N GLU A 918 9.26 56.48 40.17
CA GLU A 918 9.85 57.21 41.32
C GLU A 918 9.24 56.78 42.67
N GLU A 919 7.96 56.41 42.69
CA GLU A 919 7.22 56.00 43.88
C GLU A 919 7.62 54.58 44.37
N GLN A 920 7.95 53.65 43.46
CA GLN A 920 8.51 52.35 43.81
C GLN A 920 9.87 52.48 44.53
N LEU A 921 10.70 53.46 44.13
CA LEU A 921 11.93 53.77 44.88
C LEU A 921 11.63 54.32 46.28
N GLY A 922 10.49 54.98 46.49
CA GLY A 922 10.03 55.42 47.80
C GLY A 922 9.72 54.27 48.77
N ALA A 923 9.43 53.07 48.26
CA ALA A 923 9.16 51.86 49.03
C ALA A 923 10.36 50.89 49.12
N GLY A 924 11.24 50.87 48.12
CA GLY A 924 12.44 50.03 48.09
C GLY A 924 13.55 50.49 49.06
N PRO A 925 14.43 49.58 49.51
CA PRO A 925 15.47 49.91 50.48
C PRO A 925 16.53 50.84 49.87
N ARG A 926 16.69 51.99 50.49
CA ARG A 926 17.67 53.01 50.12
C ARG A 926 19.06 52.62 50.67
N ASP A 927 20.08 52.79 49.83
CA ASP A 927 21.50 52.57 50.13
C ASP A 927 21.87 51.09 50.49
N GLU A 928 20.99 50.10 50.20
CA GLU A 928 21.34 48.66 50.27
C GLU A 928 22.21 48.19 49.09
N ILE A 929 22.11 48.87 47.93
CA ILE A 929 23.12 48.82 46.88
C ILE A 929 24.03 50.06 46.96
N SER A 930 25.24 50.00 46.43
CA SER A 930 26.16 51.14 46.44
C SER A 930 27.04 51.25 45.18
N GLY A 931 27.51 52.46 44.90
CA GLY A 931 28.38 52.76 43.75
C GLY A 931 29.07 54.12 43.92
N PRO A 932 29.69 54.68 42.86
CA PRO A 932 30.34 55.98 42.95
C PRO A 932 29.31 57.10 43.16
N ALA A 933 29.56 57.99 44.14
CA ALA A 933 28.66 59.09 44.47
C ALA A 933 28.50 60.14 43.34
N SER A 934 29.38 60.12 42.33
CA SER A 934 29.30 60.95 41.14
C SER A 934 30.00 60.29 39.95
N ALA A 935 29.48 60.50 38.74
CA ALA A 935 30.04 60.04 37.47
C ALA A 935 29.87 61.10 36.38
N ALA A 936 30.53 60.94 35.24
CA ALA A 936 30.27 61.69 34.01
C ALA A 936 29.35 60.88 33.06
N PRO A 937 28.63 61.54 32.13
CA PRO A 937 28.05 60.85 30.98
C PRO A 937 29.13 60.08 30.21
N GLY A 938 28.84 58.85 29.82
CA GLY A 938 29.78 57.92 29.17
C GLY A 938 30.63 57.08 30.13
N ASP A 939 30.64 57.34 31.44
CA ASP A 939 31.39 56.51 32.40
C ASP A 939 30.73 55.14 32.60
N THR A 940 31.50 54.06 32.44
CA THR A 940 31.16 52.74 32.97
C THR A 940 31.47 52.68 34.47
N ILE A 941 30.44 52.51 35.29
CA ILE A 941 30.54 52.43 36.74
C ILE A 941 30.26 51.02 37.26
N THR A 942 30.94 50.65 38.35
CA THR A 942 30.65 49.42 39.10
C THR A 942 29.61 49.71 40.16
N VAL A 943 28.53 48.93 40.17
CA VAL A 943 27.49 48.96 41.22
C VAL A 943 27.57 47.67 42.02
N HIS A 944 27.73 47.79 43.33
CA HIS A 944 27.67 46.71 44.30
C HIS A 944 26.21 46.44 44.65
N VAL A 945 25.68 45.32 44.14
CA VAL A 945 24.31 44.82 44.39
C VAL A 945 24.28 43.90 45.63
N GLY A 946 25.43 43.34 46.01
CA GLY A 946 25.59 42.45 47.17
C GLY A 946 25.82 41.00 46.77
N ALA A 947 26.68 40.30 47.52
CA ALA A 947 27.08 38.92 47.21
C ALA A 947 25.94 37.89 47.37
N SER A 948 24.87 38.25 48.10
CA SER A 948 23.60 37.51 48.18
C SER A 948 22.88 37.37 46.84
N HIS A 949 23.13 38.28 45.90
CA HIS A 949 22.49 38.31 44.59
C HIS A 949 23.35 37.68 43.47
N ALA A 950 24.54 37.17 43.79
CA ALA A 950 25.45 36.59 42.80
C ALA A 950 24.77 35.47 41.97
N GLY A 951 24.83 35.59 40.64
CA GLY A 951 24.15 34.71 39.69
C GLY A 951 22.72 35.12 39.32
N GLN A 952 22.11 36.10 40.00
CA GLN A 952 20.79 36.62 39.62
C GLN A 952 20.89 37.59 38.44
N ALA A 953 19.91 37.52 37.53
CA ALA A 953 19.70 38.51 36.48
C ALA A 953 18.99 39.74 37.05
N VAL A 954 19.55 40.92 36.78
CA VAL A 954 19.08 42.21 37.31
C VAL A 954 19.07 43.30 36.23
N GLU A 955 18.21 44.29 36.42
CA GLU A 955 18.12 45.48 35.58
C GLU A 955 18.63 46.70 36.33
N ALA A 956 19.48 47.51 35.70
CA ALA A 956 19.93 48.79 36.24
C ALA A 956 19.18 49.95 35.57
N TRP A 957 18.56 50.78 36.39
CA TRP A 957 17.69 51.86 35.97
C TRP A 957 18.19 53.20 36.52
N LEU A 958 18.29 54.21 35.65
CA LEU A 958 18.63 55.58 36.02
C LEU A 958 17.36 56.43 36.05
N PHE A 959 17.20 57.26 37.08
CA PHE A 959 15.99 58.03 37.34
C PHE A 959 16.26 59.54 37.31
N SER A 960 15.78 60.15 36.22
CA SER A 960 15.35 61.55 36.13
C SER A 960 14.02 61.60 35.35
N THR A 961 14.05 61.07 34.12
CA THR A 961 12.99 60.17 33.61
C THR A 961 13.50 58.74 33.82
N PRO A 962 12.67 57.75 34.20
CA PRO A 962 13.11 56.36 34.31
C PRO A 962 13.62 55.83 32.96
N ARG A 963 14.86 55.31 32.93
CA ARG A 963 15.48 54.75 31.74
C ARG A 963 16.33 53.54 32.10
N LEU A 964 16.18 52.45 31.34
CA LEU A 964 17.02 51.27 31.46
C LEU A 964 18.44 51.62 30.97
N ILE A 965 19.45 51.40 31.81
CA ILE A 965 20.87 51.64 31.47
C ILE A 965 21.70 50.34 31.38
N GLY A 966 21.09 49.19 31.64
CA GLY A 966 21.67 47.88 31.35
C GLY A 966 20.94 46.71 32.01
N ARG A 967 21.00 45.54 31.38
CA ARG A 967 20.67 44.25 31.99
C ARG A 967 21.96 43.49 32.26
N ALA A 968 22.10 42.87 33.42
CA ALA A 968 23.32 42.17 33.81
C ALA A 968 23.05 41.02 34.78
N THR A 969 23.88 39.97 34.74
CA THR A 969 23.96 38.99 35.81
C THR A 969 24.91 39.49 36.89
N VAL A 970 24.50 39.50 38.17
CA VAL A 970 25.37 39.92 39.27
C VAL A 970 26.56 38.96 39.38
N GLY A 971 27.77 39.47 39.21
CA GLY A 971 28.99 38.66 39.30
C GLY A 971 29.26 38.13 40.71
N ALA A 972 30.12 37.12 40.84
CA ALA A 972 30.44 36.45 42.11
C ALA A 972 30.97 37.37 43.23
N ALA A 973 31.42 38.58 42.90
CA ALA A 973 31.81 39.62 43.86
C ALA A 973 30.62 40.49 44.38
N GLY A 974 29.38 40.18 43.97
CA GLY A 974 28.20 40.97 44.30
C GLY A 974 28.10 42.29 43.51
N THR A 975 28.56 42.30 42.26
CA THR A 975 28.71 43.52 41.44
C THR A 975 28.19 43.36 40.02
N ILE A 976 27.66 44.45 39.47
CA ILE A 976 27.43 44.66 38.03
C ILE A 976 28.25 45.86 37.53
N ALA A 977 28.50 45.91 36.23
CA ALA A 977 29.09 47.08 35.56
C ALA A 977 28.07 47.63 34.56
N VAL A 978 27.81 48.94 34.62
CA VAL A 978 26.78 49.63 33.82
C VAL A 978 27.29 50.99 33.37
N THR A 979 26.89 51.44 32.20
CA THR A 979 27.38 52.71 31.63
C THR A 979 26.32 53.80 31.75
N ILE A 980 26.71 54.96 32.27
CA ILE A 980 25.85 56.15 32.26
C ILE A 980 25.74 56.64 30.81
N PRO A 981 24.53 56.77 30.22
CA PRO A 981 24.41 57.22 28.83
C PRO A 981 25.02 58.62 28.60
N ASP A 982 25.58 58.84 27.41
CA ASP A 982 26.26 60.08 27.02
C ASP A 982 25.35 61.32 27.04
N ASP A 983 24.03 61.11 26.95
CA ASP A 983 22.99 62.14 26.85
C ASP A 983 22.32 62.51 28.19
N VAL A 984 22.80 61.97 29.32
CA VAL A 984 22.25 62.27 30.66
C VAL A 984 22.55 63.71 31.10
N GLU A 985 21.52 64.47 31.47
CA GLU A 985 21.67 65.83 32.01
C GLU A 985 22.51 65.87 33.31
N THR A 986 23.36 66.87 33.46
CA THR A 986 24.17 67.06 34.68
C THR A 986 23.31 67.52 35.86
N GLY A 987 23.31 66.77 36.96
CA GLY A 987 22.47 67.02 38.12
C GLY A 987 22.44 65.83 39.09
N SER A 988 21.50 65.84 40.03
CA SER A 988 21.28 64.73 40.97
C SER A 988 20.27 63.73 40.40
N HIS A 989 20.69 62.47 40.27
CA HIS A 989 19.87 61.34 39.80
C HIS A 989 19.78 60.27 40.89
N ARG A 990 18.97 59.24 40.68
CA ARG A 990 19.04 57.97 41.43
C ARG A 990 19.39 56.83 40.47
N LEU A 991 20.20 55.90 40.92
CA LEU A 991 20.41 54.63 40.23
C LEU A 991 19.82 53.52 41.10
N ALA A 992 18.89 52.77 40.54
CA ALA A 992 18.29 51.60 41.16
C ALA A 992 18.71 50.32 40.44
N VAL A 993 18.72 49.21 41.17
CA VAL A 993 18.84 47.87 40.60
C VAL A 993 17.59 47.09 40.98
N LEU A 994 16.95 46.49 39.98
CA LEU A 994 15.72 45.71 40.08
C LEU A 994 16.02 44.24 39.75
N ALA A 995 15.30 43.32 40.38
CA ALA A 995 15.25 41.93 39.96
C ALA A 995 14.46 41.79 38.65
N ALA A 996 14.61 40.65 37.96
CA ALA A 996 13.93 40.40 36.68
C ALA A 996 12.39 40.51 36.73
N ASP A 997 11.76 40.33 37.91
CA ASP A 997 10.32 40.51 38.14
C ASP A 997 9.87 41.98 38.31
N GLY A 998 10.82 42.93 38.39
CA GLY A 998 10.59 44.35 38.63
C GLY A 998 10.72 44.78 40.10
N THR A 999 11.01 43.85 41.03
CA THR A 999 11.22 44.17 42.44
C THR A 999 12.49 44.99 42.63
N VAL A 1000 12.40 46.16 43.26
CA VAL A 1000 13.56 47.02 43.59
C VAL A 1000 14.44 46.32 44.64
N ILE A 1001 15.63 45.87 44.25
CA ILE A 1001 16.65 45.31 45.15
C ILE A 1001 17.25 46.43 46.00
N GLY A 1002 17.44 47.61 45.41
CA GLY A 1002 17.81 48.81 46.14
C GLY A 1002 18.15 49.97 45.20
N TRP A 1003 18.41 51.14 45.78
CA TRP A 1003 18.85 52.32 45.03
C TRP A 1003 19.74 53.25 45.85
N TYR A 1004 20.56 54.06 45.17
CA TYR A 1004 21.36 55.13 45.76
C TYR A 1004 21.30 56.43 44.92
N SER A 1005 21.67 57.55 45.53
CA SER A 1005 21.77 58.84 44.82
C SER A 1005 23.13 59.00 44.16
N ILE A 1006 23.15 59.44 42.89
CA ILE A 1006 24.37 59.70 42.10
C ILE A 1006 24.32 61.10 41.49
N GLU A 1007 25.41 61.86 41.57
CA GLU A 1007 25.50 63.20 41.01
C GLU A 1007 26.27 63.19 39.67
N ILE A 1008 25.57 63.41 38.57
CA ILE A 1008 26.14 63.41 37.22
C ILE A 1008 26.78 64.78 36.95
N ARG A 1009 28.09 64.79 36.68
CA ARG A 1009 28.91 66.01 36.60
C ARG A 1009 29.80 66.00 35.36
N LEU A 1010 30.10 67.19 34.84
CA LEU A 1010 31.21 67.36 33.90
C LEU A 1010 32.56 67.13 34.61
N ALA A 1011 33.49 66.47 33.93
CA ALA A 1011 34.83 66.19 34.48
C ALA A 1011 35.61 67.49 34.81
N ALA A 1012 36.37 67.47 35.90
CA ALA A 1012 37.04 68.65 36.43
C ALA A 1012 38.37 68.98 35.73
N ASP A 1013 38.68 70.28 35.62
CA ASP A 1013 39.94 70.80 35.05
C ASP A 1013 41.16 70.41 35.92
N PRO A 1014 42.19 69.72 35.39
CA PRO A 1014 43.32 69.21 36.18
C PRO A 1014 44.28 70.25 36.80
N SER A 1015 44.10 71.56 36.55
CA SER A 1015 45.16 72.57 36.72
C SER A 1015 45.43 73.07 38.16
N ALA A 1016 44.63 72.68 39.17
CA ALA A 1016 44.61 73.36 40.48
C ALA A 1016 45.60 72.84 41.57
N ALA A 1017 46.39 71.78 41.31
CA ALA A 1017 46.97 70.94 42.38
C ALA A 1017 48.51 70.99 42.57
N LEU A 1018 49.16 72.16 42.52
CA LEU A 1018 50.59 72.33 42.87
C LEU A 1018 50.83 73.61 43.68
N GLY A 1019 50.98 73.51 45.01
CA GLY A 1019 51.03 74.73 45.86
C GLY A 1019 51.58 74.67 47.29
N ALA A 1020 51.99 73.52 47.86
CA ALA A 1020 52.72 73.47 49.14
C ALA A 1020 53.41 72.11 49.37
N THR A 1021 54.74 72.08 49.62
CA THR A 1021 55.51 70.82 49.78
C THR A 1021 56.73 70.95 50.70
N GLY A 1022 57.04 69.88 51.44
CA GLY A 1022 58.29 69.67 52.19
C GLY A 1022 58.12 69.78 53.72
N ALA A 1023 58.69 68.89 54.54
CA ALA A 1023 59.45 67.65 54.29
C ALA A 1023 59.36 66.75 55.55
N ASP A 1024 59.72 65.47 55.59
CA ASP A 1024 60.43 64.60 54.63
C ASP A 1024 59.51 63.35 54.32
N VAL A 1025 59.88 62.14 53.89
CA VAL A 1025 61.14 61.39 53.84
C VAL A 1025 61.23 60.50 52.57
N ALA A 1026 62.42 59.92 52.33
CA ALA A 1026 62.77 58.85 51.39
C ALA A 1026 61.62 57.88 50.99
N SER A 1027 61.48 57.51 49.71
CA SER A 1027 62.52 56.74 49.00
C SER A 1027 62.40 56.71 47.45
N THR A 1028 63.45 56.21 46.78
CA THR A 1028 63.54 55.77 45.36
C THR A 1028 63.22 56.77 44.22
N TRP A 1029 64.31 57.33 43.67
CA TRP A 1029 64.45 57.81 42.28
C TRP A 1029 64.75 56.59 41.37
N TRP A 1030 64.73 56.56 40.01
CA TRP A 1030 64.67 57.53 38.90
C TRP A 1030 63.64 57.01 37.85
N ILE A 1031 62.88 57.81 37.11
CA ILE A 1031 63.23 58.61 35.90
C ILE A 1031 63.88 57.80 34.74
N ALA A 1032 63.04 57.54 33.72
CA ALA A 1032 63.23 57.45 32.25
C ALA A 1032 64.58 57.05 31.60
N VAL A 1033 64.53 56.17 30.58
CA VAL A 1033 65.48 56.16 29.43
C VAL A 1033 65.00 55.35 28.20
N ILE A 1034 65.07 55.95 27.00
CA ILE A 1034 65.38 55.40 25.65
C ILE A 1034 64.42 54.37 24.93
N LEU A 1035 64.65 54.29 23.61
CA LEU A 1035 63.98 53.53 22.55
C LEU A 1035 64.37 52.03 22.47
N LEU A 1036 63.74 51.33 21.50
CA LEU A 1036 64.30 50.26 20.63
C LEU A 1036 64.62 48.86 21.20
N ALA A 1037 63.66 47.95 21.03
CA ALA A 1037 63.82 46.55 20.54
C ALA A 1037 62.42 46.08 20.03
N ALA A 1038 62.19 45.33 18.94
CA ALA A 1038 62.81 44.09 18.43
C ALA A 1038 62.65 42.89 19.39
N GLY A 1039 62.13 41.71 19.00
CA GLY A 1039 61.58 41.27 17.71
C GLY A 1039 61.65 39.75 17.53
N ALA A 1040 60.80 39.17 16.68
CA ALA A 1040 60.64 37.71 16.41
C ALA A 1040 60.09 36.87 17.60
N GLY A 1041 59.37 35.76 17.37
CA GLY A 1041 58.86 35.15 16.13
C GLY A 1041 57.89 33.99 16.46
N GLY A 1042 57.21 33.32 15.52
CA GLY A 1042 57.17 33.45 14.05
C GLY A 1042 55.73 33.27 13.49
N VAL A 1043 55.46 33.63 12.23
CA VAL A 1043 55.50 32.74 11.03
C VAL A 1043 54.45 31.61 11.10
N GLY A 1044 53.49 31.44 10.19
CA GLY A 1044 53.04 32.13 8.95
C GLY A 1044 51.71 31.45 8.49
N PHE A 1045 50.97 31.73 7.41
CA PHE A 1045 51.01 32.63 6.23
C PHE A 1045 49.64 33.37 6.18
N SER A 1046 49.42 34.58 5.65
CA SER A 1046 49.81 35.23 4.38
C SER A 1046 49.03 34.78 3.13
N LEU A 1047 48.07 35.63 2.71
CA LEU A 1047 47.58 35.83 1.31
C LEU A 1047 46.71 34.67 0.74
N VAL A 1048 45.83 34.84 -0.27
CA VAL A 1048 45.39 35.99 -1.11
C VAL A 1048 43.93 35.69 -1.58
N ARG A 1049 42.93 36.56 -1.37
CA ARG A 1049 42.49 37.72 -2.21
C ARG A 1049 41.74 37.32 -3.51
N ARG A 1050 40.61 38.03 -3.77
CA ARG A 1050 39.69 38.01 -4.95
C ARG A 1050 38.61 36.92 -4.88
N ARG A 1051 37.35 37.32 -4.70
CA ARG A 1051 36.40 37.83 -5.73
C ARG A 1051 36.02 36.76 -6.76
N ARG A 1052 34.74 36.38 -6.76
CA ARG A 1052 33.96 36.20 -7.99
C ARG A 1052 32.83 37.22 -7.99
N GLN A 1053 32.51 37.76 -9.17
CA GLN A 1053 31.17 38.23 -9.52
C GLN A 1053 30.71 37.35 -10.69
N PRO A 1054 29.39 37.17 -10.89
CA PRO A 1054 28.86 36.04 -11.66
C PRO A 1054 28.72 36.31 -13.16
N VAL A 1055 28.95 35.26 -13.95
CA VAL A 1055 28.37 34.90 -15.26
C VAL A 1055 28.58 33.38 -15.40
N ALA A 1056 27.67 32.56 -15.91
CA ALA A 1056 26.26 32.79 -16.25
C ALA A 1056 25.35 32.11 -15.22
#